data_AF-H8KUK9-F1
#
_entry.id   AF-H8KUK9-F1
#
_cell.length_a   1.000
_cell.length_b   1.000
_cell.length_c   1.000
_cell.angle_alpha   90.00
_cell.angle_beta   90.00
_cell.angle_gamma   90.00
#
_symmetry.space_group_name_H-M   'P 1'
#
loop_
_entity.id
_entity.type
_entity.pdbx_description
1 polymer ?
#
loop_
_entity_poly.entity_id
_entity_poly.type
_entity_poly.pdbx_seq_one_letter_code
_entity_poly.pdbx_strand_id
1 'polypeptide(L)'
;MNKFFLVSLIVLIPYILRAQQPEESQVKLRQVTPPSPQASALGKYGDIPVGNFTGTADISIPIYSLKIKDFTLPVAISYHTGGIKVEETATNVGLGWALSYGGNISVSVNGLNDFESNGFCNVISDPLKRLPDQPFPSNNVYNWYADGGGDLYKFAVDAAEGTTDTEPDLHYYSIPGNSGKFYFDQYDQAHTIPMSALKIQHFDGKYQITDEKGIIYSFEDVDQSVYDNTCNVGTVTGNFLLTKILLPDNNWITFTYVNNQYSLLTAKPETRTKLAAGQYGPTILECSNMANTITIRERVITKIESSTGTTVQFNYGTDRLDLPGTKNLASIAVLYQGQTKETYEFRQSYFSGTESRLKLDKVICNTNQTYEFEYETSVSLPSRLSFSQDHWGYYNNKSNNTLLPLDTEYGFTTGADRSPDFNYAKMAILKKVIYPTKGYTILEYEPNDYVYSGVKNVDVEKYNNLYSVADQTVTKQFTLPAPAQVLSVRAFYNAVAMNPGDEIPMDAPCSISLSGPNGYFSSFQGGSLSQGELLTGLAAGTYTMDLTTTGSYPSGYFSITVVERTSTNVTENREIGGLRVKRKTDYDAITSNNKVTRYLYKDEKTGLSTGKINFQPQYTYLYTHANMKDVISFTNYWKQATSSIFPLGSIKGGSVAYTTVTVLNGENGENGKIVYNYSFFPPYNIQNSFPLVPTSNEDWHNGLLLNEKSYKYNSPNDFSLIGQTINYYSDKKEEDFWNAHYSAQSLKANEYLRGWAIRIIYKNPPGTSGLSFTPATFSFNDYHLESKWLRLDSTVTRQYYGTDSVSTSQLFEYGNPAHFLKTKQTVLASNKIKYSTEFKYPQDSFTGLSATAETARQQLVAKNNITALMESSRYVGATKLEQIRTSYKVFSSNLCLPETIEAQSGSAELEKRVQFNNYNTYGNLLNQSLTDGAKIGYQWSAANQSLLAECKNAAENEFYFESFEEDAAASIVKFHTGKKCNYNRNFTVSFTKPNTRSYLISWFEFDGSKWVYKEETYTGSKAFTTTQYVDDIRVYPFDAQMTSYTYDPLVGMTSATDVKGQTAFYEYDEFGRLKYIKDADGFILKDHTYNYKQ
;
A
#
# COMPACT_ATOMS: atom_id res chain seq x y z
N MET A 1 46.05 29.90 70.56
CA MET A 1 45.49 29.00 71.59
C MET A 1 44.05 28.73 71.22
N ASN A 2 43.72 27.54 70.70
CA ASN A 2 42.67 26.69 71.28
C ASN A 2 42.46 25.42 70.44
N LYS A 3 42.35 24.34 71.20
CA LYS A 3 42.49 22.93 70.83
C LYS A 3 41.24 22.43 70.12
N PHE A 4 41.46 21.53 69.17
CA PHE A 4 40.48 20.57 68.68
C PHE A 4 39.89 19.76 69.84
N PHE A 5 38.57 19.63 69.89
CA PHE A 5 37.88 18.63 70.69
C PHE A 5 37.05 17.72 69.78
N LEU A 6 37.38 16.43 69.87
CA LEU A 6 36.68 15.28 69.33
C LEU A 6 35.41 15.06 70.18
N VAL A 7 34.23 14.94 69.57
CA VAL A 7 33.08 14.25 70.18
C VAL A 7 32.39 13.43 69.09
N SER A 8 32.48 12.10 69.23
CA SER A 8 31.65 11.12 68.55
C SER A 8 30.19 11.25 69.02
N LEU A 9 29.25 11.31 68.09
CA LEU A 9 27.86 10.94 68.34
C LEU A 9 27.43 9.88 67.32
N ILE A 10 27.25 8.67 67.82
CA ILE A 10 26.69 7.51 67.14
C ILE A 10 25.21 7.79 66.86
N VAL A 11 24.80 7.77 65.60
CA VAL A 11 23.39 7.67 65.18
C VAL A 11 23.26 6.41 64.32
N LEU A 12 22.52 5.43 64.84
CA LEU A 12 22.12 4.23 64.11
C LEU A 12 21.30 4.63 62.88
N ILE A 13 21.82 4.35 61.69
CA ILE A 13 21.03 4.32 60.45
C ILE A 13 20.64 2.85 60.22
N PRO A 14 19.34 2.52 60.14
CA PRO A 14 18.93 1.17 59.76
C PRO A 14 19.29 0.97 58.28
N TYR A 15 20.16 -0.01 58.02
CA TYR A 15 20.30 -0.60 56.70
C TYR A 15 18.95 -1.23 56.33
N ILE A 16 18.13 -0.51 55.57
CA ILE A 16 17.08 -1.14 54.79
C ILE A 16 17.81 -1.88 53.67
N LEU A 17 18.06 -3.17 53.88
CA LEU A 17 18.28 -4.13 52.81
C LEU A 17 17.03 -4.08 51.93
N ARG A 18 17.05 -3.23 50.90
CA ARG A 18 16.19 -3.45 49.74
C ARG A 18 16.74 -4.69 49.06
N ALA A 19 16.11 -5.83 49.29
CA ALA A 19 16.15 -6.91 48.32
C ALA A 19 15.61 -6.31 47.01
N GLN A 20 16.50 -5.97 46.09
CA GLN A 20 16.10 -5.72 44.71
C GLN A 20 15.61 -7.07 44.19
N GLN A 21 14.30 -7.18 43.95
CA GLN A 21 13.82 -8.22 43.04
C GLN A 21 14.57 -8.01 41.71
N PRO A 22 15.01 -9.08 41.03
CA PRO A 22 15.53 -8.94 39.68
C PRO A 22 14.44 -8.23 38.85
N GLU A 23 14.78 -7.08 38.27
CA GLU A 23 13.91 -6.40 37.31
C GLU A 23 13.62 -7.39 36.19
N GLU A 24 12.35 -7.75 36.02
CA GLU A 24 11.91 -8.52 34.87
C GLU A 24 12.18 -7.69 33.62
N SER A 25 13.05 -8.18 32.74
CA SER A 25 13.15 -7.66 31.38
C SER A 25 11.84 -7.99 30.66
N GLN A 26 10.91 -7.04 30.69
CA GLN A 26 9.66 -7.11 29.94
C GLN A 26 10.00 -6.99 28.45
N VAL A 27 10.31 -8.11 27.80
CA VAL A 27 10.47 -8.14 26.34
C VAL A 27 9.13 -7.74 25.74
N LYS A 28 9.09 -6.53 25.17
CA LYS A 28 7.88 -5.87 24.69
C LYS A 28 7.33 -6.64 23.50
N LEU A 29 6.02 -6.92 23.50
CA LEU A 29 5.36 -7.39 22.29
C LEU A 29 5.40 -6.27 21.24
N ARG A 30 5.53 -6.64 19.97
CA ARG A 30 5.43 -5.72 18.84
C ARG A 30 4.13 -4.92 18.94
N GLN A 31 4.23 -3.62 19.16
CA GLN A 31 3.08 -2.71 19.21
C GLN A 31 3.12 -1.80 17.99
N VAL A 32 2.09 -1.89 17.16
CA VAL A 32 1.91 -1.03 15.99
C VAL A 32 1.18 0.22 16.46
N THR A 33 1.87 1.36 16.47
CA THR A 33 1.23 2.66 16.69
C THR A 33 0.44 3.03 15.43
N PRO A 34 -0.88 3.27 15.51
CA PRO A 34 -1.65 3.66 14.33
C PRO A 34 -1.20 5.04 13.85
N PRO A 35 -1.01 5.23 12.53
CA PRO A 35 -0.63 6.51 11.95
C PRO A 35 -1.81 7.50 11.93
N SER A 36 -1.58 8.73 11.45
CA SER A 36 -2.66 9.71 11.23
C SER A 36 -3.76 9.12 10.32
N PRO A 37 -5.03 9.55 10.42
CA PRO A 37 -6.11 9.01 9.58
C PRO A 37 -5.83 9.12 8.07
N GLN A 38 -5.16 10.18 7.66
CA GLN A 38 -4.77 10.49 6.29
C GLN A 38 -3.69 9.49 5.82
N ALA A 39 -2.65 9.28 6.62
CA ALA A 39 -1.61 8.30 6.35
C ALA A 39 -2.17 6.86 6.35
N SER A 40 -3.04 6.52 7.31
CA SER A 40 -3.71 5.21 7.37
C SER A 40 -4.56 4.95 6.12
N ALA A 41 -5.31 5.94 5.66
CA ALA A 41 -6.14 5.82 4.46
C ALA A 41 -5.26 5.62 3.21
N LEU A 42 -4.18 6.40 3.05
CA LEU A 42 -3.23 6.24 1.94
C LEU A 42 -2.50 4.89 1.98
N GLY A 43 -2.06 4.45 3.17
CA GLY A 43 -1.46 3.14 3.38
C GLY A 43 -2.40 2.00 2.96
N LYS A 44 -3.69 2.09 3.25
CA LYS A 44 -4.71 1.12 2.82
C LYS A 44 -4.75 0.94 1.29
N TYR A 45 -4.59 2.01 0.49
CA TYR A 45 -4.51 1.92 -0.98
C TYR A 45 -3.15 1.44 -1.50
N GLY A 46 -2.07 1.83 -0.82
CA GLY A 46 -0.73 1.39 -1.17
C GLY A 46 -0.53 -0.11 -0.90
N ASP A 47 -1.07 -0.59 0.22
CA ASP A 47 -0.95 -1.97 0.65
C ASP A 47 -1.92 -2.88 -0.10
N ILE A 48 -3.21 -2.52 -0.20
CA ILE A 48 -4.26 -3.34 -0.80
C ILE A 48 -4.51 -2.92 -2.25
N PRO A 49 -4.00 -3.67 -3.25
CA PRO A 49 -4.25 -3.33 -4.64
C PRO A 49 -5.73 -3.50 -4.95
N VAL A 50 -6.29 -2.50 -5.64
CA VAL A 50 -7.67 -2.58 -6.14
C VAL A 50 -7.76 -3.54 -7.31
N GLY A 51 -8.80 -4.37 -7.32
CA GLY A 51 -9.11 -5.23 -8.47
C GLY A 51 -9.69 -6.61 -8.12
N ASN A 52 -9.87 -7.41 -9.16
CA ASN A 52 -10.53 -8.71 -9.07
C ASN A 52 -9.85 -9.67 -8.07
N PHE A 53 -8.52 -9.65 -7.99
CA PHE A 53 -7.75 -10.51 -7.09
C PHE A 53 -8.08 -10.27 -5.61
N THR A 54 -8.35 -9.03 -5.20
CA THR A 54 -8.71 -8.67 -3.82
C THR A 54 -10.23 -8.53 -3.61
N GLY A 55 -11.03 -8.64 -4.69
CA GLY A 55 -12.47 -8.46 -4.65
C GLY A 55 -12.92 -7.00 -4.47
N THR A 56 -12.02 -6.05 -4.65
CA THR A 56 -12.29 -4.61 -4.48
C THR A 56 -12.47 -3.92 -5.84
N ALA A 57 -13.34 -2.92 -5.91
CA ALA A 57 -13.45 -2.01 -7.05
C ALA A 57 -12.63 -0.74 -6.84
N ASP A 58 -12.05 -0.25 -7.94
CA ASP A 58 -11.39 1.04 -8.04
C ASP A 58 -12.43 2.16 -8.20
N ILE A 59 -12.59 2.96 -7.15
CA ILE A 59 -13.45 4.15 -7.16
C ILE A 59 -12.56 5.36 -6.95
N SER A 60 -12.24 6.06 -8.04
CA SER A 60 -11.47 7.29 -8.02
C SER A 60 -12.23 8.42 -8.71
N ILE A 61 -12.36 9.55 -8.03
CA ILE A 61 -12.97 10.78 -8.53
C ILE A 61 -11.84 11.78 -8.81
N PRO A 62 -11.50 12.01 -10.08
CA PRO A 62 -10.44 12.95 -10.44
C PRO A 62 -10.89 14.37 -10.09
N ILE A 63 -10.03 15.12 -9.38
CA ILE A 63 -10.22 16.54 -9.08
C ILE A 63 -9.44 17.37 -10.10
N TYR A 64 -8.15 17.10 -10.26
CA TYR A 64 -7.30 17.82 -11.21
C TYR A 64 -6.11 16.95 -11.61
N SER A 65 -5.57 17.13 -12.81
CA SER A 65 -4.34 16.45 -13.24
C SER A 65 -3.31 17.50 -13.65
N LEU A 66 -2.33 17.74 -12.79
CA LEU A 66 -1.25 18.69 -13.07
C LEU A 66 -0.29 18.03 -14.06
N LYS A 67 -0.20 18.59 -15.27
CA LYS A 67 0.64 18.08 -16.34
C LYS A 67 1.83 18.99 -16.57
N ILE A 68 3.03 18.38 -16.62
CA ILE A 68 4.26 19.03 -17.07
C ILE A 68 4.89 18.12 -18.12
N LYS A 69 4.72 18.48 -19.40
CA LYS A 69 5.11 17.63 -20.54
C LYS A 69 4.54 16.20 -20.41
N ASP A 70 5.42 15.21 -20.34
CA ASP A 70 5.08 13.79 -20.24
C ASP A 70 4.82 13.33 -18.80
N PHE A 71 5.04 14.19 -17.81
CA PHE A 71 4.74 13.90 -16.41
C PHE A 71 3.33 14.38 -16.05
N THR A 72 2.56 13.51 -15.37
CA THR A 72 1.22 13.84 -14.86
C THR A 72 1.15 13.51 -13.39
N LEU A 73 0.79 14.50 -12.56
CA LEU A 73 0.46 14.33 -11.16
C LEU A 73 -1.07 14.40 -11.00
N PRO A 74 -1.74 13.27 -10.76
CA PRO A 74 -3.17 13.27 -10.48
C PRO A 74 -3.44 13.73 -9.04
N VAL A 75 -4.42 14.63 -8.89
CA VAL A 75 -5.08 14.98 -7.64
C VAL A 75 -6.49 14.42 -7.72
N ALA A 76 -6.80 13.47 -6.86
CA ALA A 76 -8.07 12.75 -6.85
C ALA A 76 -8.52 12.42 -5.43
N ILE A 77 -9.80 12.11 -5.26
CA ILE A 77 -10.26 11.40 -4.07
C ILE A 77 -10.61 9.97 -4.45
N SER A 78 -10.23 9.01 -3.62
CA SER A 78 -10.49 7.59 -3.86
C SER A 78 -11.29 7.00 -2.71
N TYR A 79 -12.14 6.01 -3.00
CA TYR A 79 -12.90 5.23 -2.02
C TYR A 79 -12.54 3.73 -2.02
N HIS A 80 -12.25 3.15 -0.85
CA HIS A 80 -11.77 1.78 -0.74
C HIS A 80 -12.93 0.85 -0.37
N THR A 81 -13.24 -0.08 -1.28
CA THR A 81 -14.47 -0.88 -1.24
C THR A 81 -14.43 -2.12 -0.33
N GLY A 82 -13.29 -2.41 0.31
CA GLY A 82 -13.13 -3.54 1.26
C GLY A 82 -13.81 -3.40 2.63
N GLY A 83 -14.69 -2.41 2.80
CA GLY A 83 -15.44 -2.16 4.04
C GLY A 83 -14.75 -1.22 5.04
N ILE A 84 -15.49 -0.88 6.10
CA ILE A 84 -15.09 0.03 7.17
C ILE A 84 -14.87 -0.74 8.47
N LYS A 85 -13.68 -0.61 9.07
CA LYS A 85 -13.40 -1.22 10.39
C LYS A 85 -14.05 -0.40 11.52
N VAL A 86 -14.36 -1.04 12.64
CA VAL A 86 -15.00 -0.38 13.80
C VAL A 86 -14.15 0.79 14.30
N GLU A 87 -12.83 0.57 14.45
CA GLU A 87 -11.86 1.58 14.90
C GLU A 87 -11.46 2.60 13.82
N GLU A 88 -11.87 2.43 12.56
CA GLU A 88 -11.47 3.29 11.43
C GLU A 88 -11.90 4.74 11.64
N THR A 89 -10.94 5.66 11.49
CA THR A 89 -11.16 7.11 11.60
C THR A 89 -11.34 7.70 10.22
N ALA A 90 -12.34 8.57 10.04
CA ALA A 90 -12.51 9.29 8.78
C ALA A 90 -11.34 10.25 8.52
N THR A 91 -10.98 10.43 7.25
CA THR A 91 -10.05 11.50 6.82
C THR A 91 -10.74 12.87 6.84
N ASN A 92 -10.01 13.94 6.52
CA ASN A 92 -10.59 15.26 6.27
C ASN A 92 -11.57 15.30 5.07
N VAL A 93 -11.58 14.27 4.21
CA VAL A 93 -12.54 14.09 3.11
C VAL A 93 -13.79 13.32 3.57
N GLY A 94 -13.62 12.27 4.38
CA GLY A 94 -14.73 11.46 4.89
C GLY A 94 -14.33 10.01 5.17
N LEU A 95 -15.22 9.25 5.80
CA LEU A 95 -14.98 7.85 6.14
C LEU A 95 -14.81 6.99 4.88
N GLY A 96 -13.73 6.21 4.81
CA GLY A 96 -13.37 5.38 3.65
C GLY A 96 -12.80 6.15 2.45
N TRP A 97 -12.80 7.49 2.47
CA TRP A 97 -12.23 8.33 1.41
C TRP A 97 -10.80 8.74 1.72
N ALA A 98 -9.92 8.72 0.72
CA ALA A 98 -8.57 9.27 0.82
C ALA A 98 -8.35 10.35 -0.24
N LEU A 99 -7.67 11.43 0.14
CA LEU A 99 -7.18 12.44 -0.79
C LEU A 99 -5.82 11.98 -1.34
N SER A 100 -5.77 11.72 -2.65
CA SER A 100 -4.58 11.27 -3.36
C SER A 100 -3.98 12.44 -4.13
N TYR A 101 -2.78 12.89 -3.76
CA TYR A 101 -2.17 14.08 -4.36
C TYR A 101 -0.64 14.00 -4.48
N GLY A 102 -0.05 12.81 -4.43
CA GLY A 102 1.40 12.65 -4.48
C GLY A 102 1.85 11.33 -3.87
N GLY A 103 2.91 11.40 -3.08
CA GLY A 103 3.56 10.25 -2.48
C GLY A 103 3.83 10.40 -0.98
N ASN A 104 4.09 9.27 -0.32
CA ASN A 104 4.57 9.23 1.07
C ASN A 104 5.46 8.00 1.28
N ILE A 105 6.24 8.01 2.37
CA ILE A 105 6.94 6.84 2.89
C ILE A 105 6.45 6.58 4.31
N SER A 106 5.75 5.47 4.53
CA SER A 106 5.34 5.01 5.85
C SER A 106 6.37 4.03 6.41
N VAL A 107 6.78 4.21 7.67
CA VAL A 107 7.79 3.35 8.32
C VAL A 107 7.15 2.49 9.40
N SER A 108 7.36 1.17 9.30
CA SER A 108 7.01 0.19 10.33
C SER A 108 8.26 -0.14 11.14
N VAL A 109 8.40 0.51 12.30
CA VAL A 109 9.54 0.35 13.19
C VAL A 109 9.51 -1.01 13.89
N ASN A 110 10.61 -1.77 13.84
CA ASN A 110 10.81 -3.05 14.54
C ASN A 110 11.99 -2.91 15.51
N GLY A 111 11.74 -2.94 16.82
CA GLY A 111 12.81 -2.69 17.79
C GLY A 111 13.05 -1.20 17.99
N LEU A 112 14.23 -0.71 17.63
CA LEU A 112 14.60 0.71 17.69
C LEU A 112 14.45 1.33 16.29
N ASN A 113 14.61 2.64 16.15
CA ASN A 113 14.70 3.24 14.83
C ASN A 113 16.06 2.89 14.20
N ASP A 114 16.05 2.39 12.97
CA ASP A 114 17.25 1.95 12.23
C ASP A 114 18.41 2.95 12.26
N PHE A 115 18.13 4.26 12.25
CA PHE A 115 19.13 5.32 12.11
C PHE A 115 19.55 5.97 13.43
N GLU A 116 18.96 5.59 14.56
CA GLU A 116 19.39 6.05 15.89
C GLU A 116 20.73 5.41 16.32
N SER A 117 21.35 5.89 17.40
CA SER A 117 22.72 5.50 17.79
C SER A 117 22.92 4.01 18.08
N ASN A 118 21.87 3.27 18.43
CA ASN A 118 21.88 1.82 18.60
C ASN A 118 20.91 1.13 17.63
N GLY A 119 20.48 1.83 16.58
CA GLY A 119 19.61 1.31 15.53
C GLY A 119 20.34 0.37 14.58
N PHE A 120 19.58 -0.39 13.80
CA PHE A 120 20.09 -1.46 12.93
C PHE A 120 21.14 -1.00 11.91
N CYS A 121 21.06 0.24 11.42
CA CYS A 121 21.94 0.79 10.38
C CYS A 121 23.18 1.52 10.94
N ASN A 122 23.20 1.87 12.23
CA ASN A 122 24.20 2.78 12.80
C ASN A 122 25.42 2.07 13.42
N VAL A 123 25.73 0.88 12.90
CA VAL A 123 26.73 -0.02 13.50
C VAL A 123 28.11 0.06 12.80
N ILE A 124 28.24 0.94 11.81
CA ILE A 124 29.38 1.02 10.90
C ILE A 124 30.71 1.32 11.63
N SER A 125 30.67 1.83 12.86
CA SER A 125 31.86 2.17 13.65
C SER A 125 32.28 1.16 14.72
N ASP A 126 31.46 0.14 15.05
CA ASP A 126 31.76 -0.84 16.10
C ASP A 126 31.37 -2.28 15.69
N PRO A 127 32.35 -3.12 15.26
CA PRO A 127 32.11 -4.51 14.89
C PRO A 127 31.49 -5.38 16.00
N LEU A 128 31.50 -4.91 17.26
CA LEU A 128 30.94 -5.62 18.41
C LEU A 128 29.42 -5.42 18.56
N LYS A 129 28.82 -4.53 17.78
CA LYS A 129 27.39 -4.19 17.84
C LYS A 129 26.59 -4.70 16.63
N ARG A 130 27.20 -5.44 15.68
CA ARG A 130 26.55 -5.85 14.42
C ARG A 130 26.23 -7.34 14.39
N LEU A 131 25.26 -7.72 13.56
CA LEU A 131 25.03 -9.13 13.30
C LEU A 131 26.27 -9.71 12.58
N PRO A 132 26.72 -10.93 12.95
CA PRO A 132 27.82 -11.58 12.25
C PRO A 132 27.50 -11.78 10.77
N ASP A 133 28.44 -11.40 9.89
CA ASP A 133 28.31 -11.61 8.43
C ASP A 133 28.25 -13.11 8.06
N GLN A 134 28.73 -14.01 8.92
CA GLN A 134 28.81 -15.46 8.66
C GLN A 134 27.89 -16.25 9.61
N PRO A 135 27.25 -17.35 9.15
CA PRO A 135 26.49 -18.23 10.02
C PRO A 135 27.39 -18.77 11.14
N PHE A 136 26.83 -18.87 12.36
CA PHE A 136 27.57 -19.32 13.54
C PHE A 136 28.37 -20.59 13.23
N PRO A 137 29.71 -20.57 13.29
CA PRO A 137 30.42 -21.82 13.37
C PRO A 137 30.03 -22.44 14.72
N SER A 138 29.64 -23.71 14.70
CA SER A 138 29.11 -24.45 15.85
C SER A 138 30.07 -24.58 17.05
N ASN A 139 31.20 -23.87 17.02
CA ASN A 139 32.33 -23.99 17.92
C ASN A 139 32.90 -22.66 18.46
N ASN A 140 32.17 -21.53 18.41
CA ASN A 140 32.58 -20.37 19.20
C ASN A 140 32.34 -20.66 20.69
N VAL A 141 33.36 -21.25 21.30
CA VAL A 141 33.42 -21.59 22.72
C VAL A 141 33.23 -20.31 23.53
N TYR A 142 32.20 -20.29 24.38
CA TYR A 142 32.05 -19.32 25.46
C TYR A 142 33.39 -19.15 26.16
N ASN A 143 34.04 -17.98 26.00
CA ASN A 143 35.36 -17.77 26.54
C ASN A 143 35.26 -17.55 28.06
N TRP A 144 35.37 -18.65 28.79
CA TRP A 144 35.26 -18.71 30.25
C TRP A 144 36.21 -17.73 30.99
N TYR A 145 37.26 -17.24 30.33
CA TYR A 145 38.30 -16.42 30.93
C TYR A 145 38.18 -14.91 30.63
N ALA A 146 37.20 -14.49 29.82
CA ALA A 146 36.93 -13.07 29.59
C ALA A 146 35.90 -12.58 30.63
N ASP A 147 36.26 -11.59 31.46
CA ASP A 147 35.33 -10.88 32.34
C ASP A 147 34.14 -10.37 31.49
N GLY A 148 32.98 -11.03 31.60
CA GLY A 148 31.75 -10.67 30.88
C GLY A 148 31.34 -11.56 29.70
N GLY A 149 31.97 -12.72 29.45
CA GLY A 149 31.45 -13.73 28.50
C GLY A 149 31.74 -13.49 27.01
N GLY A 150 32.49 -12.43 26.65
CA GLY A 150 32.89 -12.07 25.28
C GLY A 150 31.92 -11.14 24.55
N ASP A 151 32.35 -10.56 23.43
CA ASP A 151 31.62 -9.49 22.73
C ASP A 151 30.26 -9.94 22.19
N LEU A 152 30.18 -11.17 21.68
CA LEU A 152 28.93 -11.76 21.18
C LEU A 152 27.90 -11.98 22.30
N TYR A 153 28.36 -12.34 23.50
CA TYR A 153 27.50 -12.46 24.67
C TYR A 153 26.94 -11.10 25.06
N LYS A 154 27.80 -10.07 25.08
CA LYS A 154 27.37 -8.69 25.36
C LYS A 154 26.36 -8.19 24.32
N PHE A 155 26.61 -8.41 23.04
CA PHE A 155 25.68 -8.09 21.96
C PHE A 155 24.32 -8.79 22.13
N ALA A 156 24.32 -10.10 22.40
CA ALA A 156 23.08 -10.86 22.60
C ALA A 156 22.28 -10.41 23.84
N VAL A 157 22.96 -9.99 24.92
CA VAL A 157 22.33 -9.38 26.09
C VAL A 157 21.74 -8.03 25.74
N ASP A 158 22.53 -7.15 25.13
CA ASP A 158 22.13 -5.78 24.78
C ASP A 158 20.93 -5.79 23.80
N ALA A 159 20.92 -6.72 22.83
CA ALA A 159 19.81 -6.97 21.91
C ALA A 159 18.55 -7.52 22.62
N ALA A 160 18.71 -8.53 23.47
CA ALA A 160 17.58 -9.11 24.20
C ALA A 160 16.96 -8.15 25.25
N GLU A 161 17.74 -7.18 25.72
CA GLU A 161 17.28 -6.10 26.61
C GLU A 161 16.71 -4.90 25.83
N GLY A 162 16.77 -4.92 24.50
CA GLY A 162 16.24 -3.87 23.63
C GLY A 162 17.06 -2.58 23.63
N THR A 163 18.35 -2.67 23.97
CA THR A 163 19.30 -1.55 23.97
C THR A 163 20.15 -1.46 22.71
N THR A 164 20.23 -2.56 21.95
CA THR A 164 20.79 -2.64 20.60
C THR A 164 19.75 -3.26 19.68
N ASP A 165 19.63 -2.71 18.47
CA ASP A 165 18.68 -3.20 17.49
C ASP A 165 19.26 -4.31 16.62
N THR A 166 18.43 -5.31 16.37
CA THR A 166 18.77 -6.47 15.53
C THR A 166 17.70 -6.76 14.49
N GLU A 167 16.69 -5.90 14.36
CA GLU A 167 15.56 -6.07 13.46
C GLU A 167 15.47 -4.85 12.50
N PRO A 168 15.59 -5.01 11.18
CA PRO A 168 15.47 -3.88 10.26
C PRO A 168 14.04 -3.31 10.21
N ASP A 169 13.94 -2.00 10.03
CA ASP A 169 12.69 -1.28 9.79
C ASP A 169 12.20 -1.48 8.35
N LEU A 170 10.89 -1.73 8.20
CA LEU A 170 10.27 -1.90 6.89
C LEU A 170 9.57 -0.60 6.46
N HIS A 171 9.99 -0.08 5.31
CA HIS A 171 9.52 1.16 4.73
C HIS A 171 8.58 0.87 3.55
N TYR A 172 7.50 1.62 3.44
CA TYR A 172 6.48 1.48 2.41
C TYR A 172 6.38 2.79 1.65
N TYR A 173 6.76 2.82 0.38
CA TYR A 173 6.71 4.04 -0.42
C TYR A 173 5.54 4.02 -1.41
N SER A 174 5.00 5.20 -1.65
CA SER A 174 4.14 5.50 -2.77
C SER A 174 4.68 6.75 -3.45
N ILE A 175 4.89 6.70 -4.75
CA ILE A 175 5.20 7.84 -5.63
C ILE A 175 4.25 7.81 -6.83
N PRO A 176 4.08 8.92 -7.57
CA PRO A 176 3.27 8.92 -8.78
C PRO A 176 3.64 7.79 -9.74
N GLY A 177 2.72 6.83 -9.92
CA GLY A 177 2.87 5.70 -10.84
C GLY A 177 3.68 4.50 -10.33
N ASN A 178 4.20 4.52 -9.09
CA ASN A 178 4.97 3.40 -8.52
C ASN A 178 4.82 3.34 -6.99
N SER A 179 4.69 2.15 -6.42
CA SER A 179 4.66 1.91 -4.98
C SER A 179 5.31 0.57 -4.65
N GLY A 180 5.79 0.41 -3.42
CA GLY A 180 6.48 -0.80 -3.01
C GLY A 180 7.02 -0.69 -1.58
N LYS A 181 7.92 -1.61 -1.23
CA LYS A 181 8.57 -1.63 0.08
C LYS A 181 10.07 -1.55 -0.08
N PHE A 182 10.77 -1.15 0.98
CA PHE A 182 12.21 -1.29 1.09
C PHE A 182 12.63 -1.38 2.55
N TYR A 183 13.84 -1.84 2.80
CA TYR A 183 14.50 -1.81 4.10
C TYR A 183 15.95 -1.39 3.92
N PHE A 184 16.63 -0.99 4.98
CA PHE A 184 18.07 -0.75 4.95
C PHE A 184 18.81 -1.94 5.56
N ASP A 185 19.95 -2.29 4.97
CA ASP A 185 20.87 -3.21 5.60
C ASP A 185 21.75 -2.51 6.65
N GLN A 186 22.58 -3.28 7.37
CA GLN A 186 23.48 -2.76 8.41
C GLN A 186 24.57 -1.82 7.89
N TYR A 187 24.64 -1.63 6.57
CA TYR A 187 25.60 -0.79 5.87
C TYR A 187 24.95 0.47 5.27
N ASP A 188 23.72 0.81 5.71
CA ASP A 188 22.95 1.96 5.22
C ASP A 188 22.66 1.88 3.71
N GLN A 189 22.48 0.66 3.18
CA GLN A 189 22.06 0.45 1.79
C GLN A 189 20.59 0.03 1.74
N ALA A 190 19.81 0.74 0.91
CA ALA A 190 18.40 0.46 0.73
C ALA A 190 18.14 -0.68 -0.25
N HIS A 191 17.26 -1.61 0.13
CA HIS A 191 16.87 -2.80 -0.60
C HIS A 191 15.37 -2.79 -0.90
N THR A 192 14.99 -2.67 -2.18
CA THR A 192 13.56 -2.63 -2.58
C THR A 192 12.94 -4.03 -2.59
N ILE A 193 11.66 -4.16 -2.25
CA ILE A 193 10.88 -5.40 -2.29
C ILE A 193 9.59 -5.16 -3.09
N PRO A 194 9.42 -5.81 -4.26
CA PRO A 194 10.44 -6.60 -4.97
C PRO A 194 11.59 -5.71 -5.46
N MET A 195 12.68 -6.34 -5.90
CA MET A 195 13.86 -5.63 -6.39
C MET A 195 13.52 -4.79 -7.63
N SER A 196 13.99 -3.54 -7.63
CA SER A 196 13.80 -2.55 -8.69
C SER A 196 15.07 -1.70 -8.87
N ALA A 197 15.13 -0.90 -9.95
CA ALA A 197 16.25 0.02 -10.20
C ALA A 197 16.07 1.41 -9.53
N LEU A 198 15.13 1.52 -8.58
CA LEU A 198 14.96 2.75 -7.81
C LEU A 198 16.21 3.00 -6.96
N LYS A 199 16.71 4.23 -6.98
CA LYS A 199 17.75 4.67 -6.04
C LYS A 199 17.08 5.32 -4.84
N ILE A 200 17.28 4.74 -3.67
CA ILE A 200 16.74 5.24 -2.41
C ILE A 200 17.89 5.68 -1.52
N GLN A 201 17.79 6.87 -0.96
CA GLN A 201 18.80 7.46 -0.09
C GLN A 201 18.14 8.04 1.14
N HIS A 202 18.82 7.91 2.28
CA HIS A 202 18.48 8.55 3.54
C HIS A 202 19.55 9.58 3.91
N PHE A 203 19.14 10.74 4.43
CA PHE A 203 20.06 11.80 4.89
C PHE A 203 19.36 12.69 5.92
N ASP A 204 19.98 12.94 7.07
CA ASP A 204 19.48 13.81 8.14
C ASP A 204 18.00 13.58 8.52
N GLY A 205 17.55 12.31 8.57
CA GLY A 205 16.15 11.97 8.88
C GLY A 205 15.17 12.24 7.73
N LYS A 206 15.66 12.35 6.48
CA LYS A 206 14.87 12.59 5.26
C LYS A 206 15.15 11.50 4.23
N TYR A 207 14.24 11.35 3.28
CA TYR A 207 14.39 10.39 2.19
C TYR A 207 14.36 11.04 0.83
N GLN A 208 15.07 10.42 -0.10
CA GLN A 208 14.96 10.72 -1.53
C GLN A 208 14.85 9.42 -2.32
N ILE A 209 13.88 9.36 -3.22
CA ILE A 209 13.72 8.29 -4.21
C ILE A 209 14.00 8.87 -5.58
N THR A 210 14.84 8.22 -6.38
CA THR A 210 15.05 8.56 -7.80
C THR A 210 14.57 7.40 -8.66
N ASP A 211 13.58 7.64 -9.52
CA ASP A 211 13.05 6.61 -10.42
C ASP A 211 13.97 6.34 -11.63
N GLU A 212 13.60 5.37 -12.46
CA GLU A 212 14.38 4.91 -13.60
C GLU A 212 14.36 5.88 -14.80
N LYS A 213 13.56 6.95 -14.71
CA LYS A 213 13.56 8.10 -15.63
C LYS A 213 14.42 9.25 -15.11
N GLY A 214 14.96 9.13 -13.89
CA GLY A 214 15.73 10.17 -13.23
C GLY A 214 14.88 11.27 -12.60
N ILE A 215 13.59 11.02 -12.36
CA ILE A 215 12.74 11.92 -11.58
C ILE A 215 13.08 11.72 -10.10
N ILE A 216 13.31 12.83 -9.40
CA ILE A 216 13.68 12.83 -7.99
C ILE A 216 12.46 13.22 -7.15
N TYR A 217 12.15 12.39 -6.16
CA TYR A 217 11.08 12.56 -5.18
C TYR A 217 11.73 12.78 -3.80
N SER A 218 11.54 13.95 -3.21
CA SER A 218 12.11 14.31 -1.90
C SER A 218 11.04 14.28 -0.81
N PHE A 219 11.35 13.64 0.32
CA PHE A 219 10.46 13.49 1.47
C PHE A 219 11.12 14.10 2.70
N GLU A 220 10.75 15.36 2.99
CA GLU A 220 11.46 16.17 4.00
C GLU A 220 10.60 16.56 5.21
N ASP A 221 9.28 16.40 5.12
CA ASP A 221 8.34 16.61 6.23
C ASP A 221 7.84 15.26 6.74
N VAL A 222 7.50 15.18 8.04
CA VAL A 222 7.06 13.93 8.68
C VAL A 222 5.82 14.14 9.56
N ASP A 223 4.85 13.26 9.40
CA ASP A 223 3.75 13.02 10.34
C ASP A 223 4.22 12.06 11.43
N GLN A 224 3.92 12.37 12.69
CA GLN A 224 4.33 11.54 13.82
C GLN A 224 3.15 11.19 14.70
N SER A 225 3.08 9.93 15.11
CA SER A 225 2.14 9.46 16.13
C SER A 225 2.94 9.07 17.37
N VAL A 226 2.65 9.72 18.50
CA VAL A 226 3.39 9.56 19.76
C VAL A 226 2.48 8.91 20.81
N TYR A 227 2.99 7.84 21.39
CA TYR A 227 2.35 7.10 22.46
C TYR A 227 2.93 7.52 23.82
N ASP A 228 2.07 7.80 24.80
CA ASP A 228 2.47 8.18 26.15
C ASP A 228 1.83 7.22 27.17
N ASN A 229 2.55 6.18 27.59
CA ASN A 229 2.13 5.35 28.74
C ASN A 229 3.33 4.79 29.54
N THR A 230 3.04 4.36 30.78
CA THR A 230 4.04 3.86 31.74
C THR A 230 4.54 2.44 31.48
N CYS A 231 3.96 1.70 30.53
CA CYS A 231 4.38 0.33 30.17
C CYS A 231 5.11 0.25 28.83
N ASN A 232 5.06 1.31 28.02
CA ASN A 232 5.62 1.44 26.69
C ASN A 232 6.29 2.81 26.57
N VAL A 233 7.62 2.82 26.59
CA VAL A 233 8.37 4.02 26.21
C VAL A 233 8.54 4.02 24.69
N GLY A 234 7.90 4.98 24.01
CA GLY A 234 8.51 5.74 22.92
C GLY A 234 8.45 5.24 21.46
N THR A 235 7.48 4.43 21.03
CA THR A 235 7.39 4.07 19.59
C THR A 235 6.72 5.18 18.77
N VAL A 236 7.51 5.88 17.94
CA VAL A 236 7.04 6.91 17.00
C VAL A 236 6.86 6.28 15.62
N THR A 237 5.62 6.22 15.12
CA THR A 237 5.40 5.93 13.68
C THR A 237 5.59 7.22 12.91
N GLY A 238 6.58 7.24 12.02
CA GLY A 238 6.85 8.32 11.08
C GLY A 238 6.25 8.03 9.70
N ASN A 239 5.49 8.98 9.16
CA ASN A 239 5.05 8.97 7.77
C ASN A 239 5.65 10.21 7.06
N PHE A 240 6.63 9.97 6.20
CA PHE A 240 7.37 11.01 5.49
C PHE A 240 6.60 11.44 4.25
N LEU A 241 6.38 12.74 4.11
CA LEU A 241 5.54 13.33 3.08
C LEU A 241 6.38 13.88 1.94
N LEU A 242 5.91 13.67 0.70
CA LEU A 242 6.54 14.20 -0.50
C LEU A 242 6.51 15.74 -0.47
N THR A 243 7.68 16.38 -0.43
CA THR A 243 7.81 17.85 -0.41
C THR A 243 8.22 18.42 -1.75
N LYS A 244 8.87 17.62 -2.61
CA LYS A 244 9.33 18.06 -3.95
C LYS A 244 9.41 16.91 -4.95
N ILE A 245 9.03 17.20 -6.18
CA ILE A 245 9.33 16.41 -7.39
C ILE A 245 10.22 17.27 -8.28
N LEU A 246 11.34 16.72 -8.74
CA LEU A 246 12.23 17.36 -9.71
C LEU A 246 12.36 16.45 -10.95
N LEU A 247 11.93 16.96 -12.10
CA LEU A 247 12.00 16.27 -13.38
C LEU A 247 13.41 16.39 -13.99
N PRO A 248 13.82 15.45 -14.87
CA PRO A 248 15.14 15.48 -15.53
C PRO A 248 15.44 16.74 -16.34
N ASP A 249 14.40 17.46 -16.74
CA ASP A 249 14.46 18.72 -17.49
C ASP A 249 14.44 19.98 -16.62
N ASN A 250 14.67 19.82 -15.30
CA ASN A 250 14.69 20.86 -14.26
C ASN A 250 13.32 21.47 -13.91
N ASN A 251 12.22 21.01 -14.52
CA ASN A 251 10.89 21.36 -14.03
C ASN A 251 10.63 20.74 -12.65
N TRP A 252 9.84 21.42 -11.83
CA TRP A 252 9.62 21.00 -10.44
C TRP A 252 8.17 21.14 -10.02
N ILE A 253 7.81 20.37 -9.00
CA ILE A 253 6.55 20.48 -8.25
C ILE A 253 6.91 20.48 -6.77
N THR A 254 6.34 21.39 -5.98
CA THR A 254 6.55 21.48 -4.53
C THR A 254 5.23 21.34 -3.78
N PHE A 255 5.32 20.83 -2.56
CA PHE A 255 4.20 20.58 -1.67
C PHE A 255 4.43 21.37 -0.38
N THR A 256 3.40 22.07 0.09
CA THR A 256 3.47 22.89 1.31
C THR A 256 2.50 22.35 2.35
N TYR A 257 3.02 22.05 3.53
CA TYR A 257 2.26 21.51 4.65
C TYR A 257 2.23 22.48 5.84
N VAL A 258 1.19 22.37 6.67
CA VAL A 258 1.06 23.10 7.94
C VAL A 258 0.90 22.12 9.10
N ASN A 259 1.47 22.47 10.25
CA ASN A 259 1.42 21.61 11.43
C ASN A 259 0.02 21.64 12.06
N ASN A 260 -0.47 20.46 12.43
CA ASN A 260 -1.64 20.30 13.26
C ASN A 260 -1.36 19.25 14.35
N GLN A 261 -1.85 19.46 15.56
CA GLN A 261 -1.67 18.50 16.67
C GLN A 261 -3.00 18.25 17.36
N TYR A 262 -3.34 16.97 17.56
CA TYR A 262 -4.56 16.54 18.23
C TYR A 262 -4.38 15.17 18.89
N SER A 263 -5.37 14.76 19.68
CA SER A 263 -5.36 13.49 20.40
C SER A 263 -6.35 12.50 19.79
N LEU A 264 -5.94 11.25 19.65
CA LEU A 264 -6.76 10.14 19.15
C LEU A 264 -6.92 9.07 20.23
N LEU A 265 -8.16 8.64 20.50
CA LEU A 265 -8.44 7.51 21.37
C LEU A 265 -8.33 6.20 20.61
N THR A 266 -7.74 5.19 21.23
CA THR A 266 -7.56 3.84 20.67
C THR A 266 -8.01 2.75 21.64
N ALA A 267 -8.35 1.58 21.10
CA ALA A 267 -8.79 0.44 21.90
C ALA A 267 -7.66 -0.08 22.81
N LYS A 268 -8.04 -0.68 23.94
CA LYS A 268 -7.10 -1.21 24.94
C LYS A 268 -6.54 -2.55 24.46
N PRO A 269 -5.21 -2.73 24.37
CA PRO A 269 -4.64 -4.07 24.24
C PRO A 269 -4.85 -4.81 25.56
N GLU A 270 -5.38 -6.02 25.50
CA GLU A 270 -5.53 -6.91 26.66
C GLU A 270 -4.69 -8.15 26.43
N THR A 271 -4.06 -8.63 27.49
CA THR A 271 -3.39 -9.93 27.50
C THR A 271 -3.76 -10.67 28.76
N ARG A 272 -3.90 -11.99 28.66
CA ARG A 272 -4.05 -12.85 29.83
C ARG A 272 -3.16 -14.08 29.75
N THR A 273 -2.85 -14.68 30.89
CA THR A 273 -1.98 -15.85 31.00
C THR A 273 -2.66 -16.99 31.75
N LYS A 274 -2.31 -18.21 31.38
CA LYS A 274 -2.73 -19.43 32.08
C LYS A 274 -1.57 -20.42 32.12
N LEU A 275 -1.37 -21.08 33.26
CA LEU A 275 -0.37 -22.16 33.37
C LEU A 275 -0.67 -23.28 32.37
N ALA A 276 0.36 -23.75 31.66
CA ALA A 276 0.23 -24.93 30.82
C ALA A 276 -0.06 -26.18 31.68
N ALA A 277 -0.75 -27.17 31.11
CA ALA A 277 -1.18 -28.36 31.84
C ALA A 277 0.00 -29.08 32.53
N GLY A 278 -0.15 -29.41 33.81
CA GLY A 278 0.87 -30.11 34.60
C GLY A 278 2.06 -29.24 35.06
N GLN A 279 2.02 -27.93 34.87
CA GLN A 279 3.07 -26.99 35.30
C GLN A 279 2.69 -26.29 36.62
N TYR A 280 3.70 -25.93 37.43
CA TYR A 280 3.54 -25.16 38.67
C TYR A 280 4.40 -23.90 38.60
N GLY A 281 3.82 -22.72 38.84
CA GLY A 281 4.57 -21.47 38.86
C GLY A 281 3.76 -20.29 39.39
N PRO A 282 4.42 -19.13 39.61
CA PRO A 282 3.77 -17.92 40.12
C PRO A 282 2.76 -17.34 39.12
N THR A 283 1.80 -16.55 39.62
CA THR A 283 0.93 -15.73 38.77
C THR A 283 1.76 -14.62 38.14
N ILE A 284 1.74 -14.52 36.80
CA ILE A 284 2.41 -13.43 36.07
C ILE A 284 1.51 -12.20 36.12
N LEU A 285 2.09 -11.04 36.44
CA LEU A 285 1.36 -9.77 36.44
C LEU A 285 0.93 -9.42 35.00
N GLU A 286 -0.37 -9.26 34.78
CA GLU A 286 -0.93 -8.90 33.48
C GLU A 286 -0.91 -7.36 33.31
N CYS A 287 -0.49 -6.87 32.14
CA CYS A 287 -0.62 -5.46 31.81
C CYS A 287 -2.10 -5.12 31.57
N SER A 288 -2.72 -4.42 32.51
CA SER A 288 -4.08 -3.89 32.39
C SER A 288 -4.05 -2.36 32.40
N ASN A 289 -3.73 -1.73 31.28
CA ASN A 289 -3.72 -0.25 31.20
C ASN A 289 -5.11 0.31 30.84
N MET A 290 -5.42 1.48 31.40
CA MET A 290 -6.60 2.29 31.05
C MET A 290 -6.43 2.89 29.63
N ALA A 291 -7.51 3.36 28.99
CA ALA A 291 -7.56 3.70 27.57
C ALA A 291 -6.38 4.54 27.08
N ASN A 292 -5.85 4.23 25.90
CA ASN A 292 -4.65 4.89 25.38
C ASN A 292 -5.03 6.10 24.52
N THR A 293 -4.46 7.24 24.89
CA THR A 293 -4.53 8.47 24.09
C THR A 293 -3.23 8.60 23.31
N ILE A 294 -3.33 8.72 22.00
CA ILE A 294 -2.20 8.94 21.10
C ILE A 294 -2.18 10.41 20.72
N THR A 295 -1.02 11.06 20.83
CA THR A 295 -0.83 12.40 20.30
C THR A 295 -0.39 12.30 18.84
N ILE A 296 -1.20 12.82 17.93
CA ILE A 296 -0.89 12.88 16.50
C ILE A 296 -0.36 14.28 16.19
N ARG A 297 0.83 14.35 15.60
CA ARG A 297 1.44 15.54 15.00
C ARG A 297 1.37 15.38 13.49
N GLU A 298 0.32 15.91 12.89
CA GLU A 298 0.03 15.82 11.47
C GLU A 298 0.55 17.06 10.70
N ARG A 299 0.94 16.85 9.45
CA ARG A 299 1.31 17.85 8.45
C ARG A 299 0.22 17.86 7.38
N VAL A 300 -0.66 18.85 7.49
CA VAL A 300 -1.82 18.99 6.61
C VAL A 300 -1.40 19.71 5.32
N ILE A 301 -1.66 19.13 4.14
CA ILE A 301 -1.34 19.77 2.85
C ILE A 301 -2.14 21.06 2.68
N THR A 302 -1.52 22.12 2.17
CA THR A 302 -2.22 23.40 1.89
C THR A 302 -2.03 23.88 0.47
N LYS A 303 -0.92 23.51 -0.17
CA LYS A 303 -0.58 23.97 -1.52
C LYS A 303 0.29 22.96 -2.27
N ILE A 304 -0.01 22.75 -3.54
CA ILE A 304 0.89 22.15 -4.54
C ILE A 304 1.18 23.22 -5.58
N GLU A 305 2.44 23.42 -5.94
CA GLU A 305 2.86 24.45 -6.87
C GLU A 305 3.86 23.85 -7.87
N SER A 306 3.82 24.32 -9.11
CA SER A 306 4.73 23.86 -10.17
C SER A 306 5.57 24.98 -10.74
N SER A 307 6.71 24.63 -11.34
CA SER A 307 7.57 25.54 -12.11
C SER A 307 6.84 26.25 -13.25
N THR A 308 5.69 25.72 -13.64
CA THR A 308 4.85 26.24 -14.71
C THR A 308 3.97 27.43 -14.22
N GLY A 309 3.75 27.58 -12.92
CA GLY A 309 2.86 28.61 -12.35
C GLY A 309 1.42 28.14 -12.11
N THR A 310 1.18 26.83 -12.24
CA THR A 310 -0.05 26.18 -11.77
C THR A 310 0.05 25.89 -10.28
N THR A 311 -0.99 26.26 -9.53
CA THR A 311 -1.10 26.08 -8.08
C THR A 311 -2.41 25.38 -7.74
N VAL A 312 -2.35 24.32 -6.93
CA VAL A 312 -3.52 23.64 -6.35
C VAL A 312 -3.56 23.95 -4.85
N GLN A 313 -4.58 24.67 -4.41
CA GLN A 313 -4.73 25.14 -3.03
C GLN A 313 -5.81 24.34 -2.29
N PHE A 314 -5.50 23.85 -1.10
CA PHE A 314 -6.38 23.07 -0.24
C PHE A 314 -6.87 23.94 0.92
N ASN A 315 -8.19 24.17 0.99
CA ASN A 315 -8.81 25.03 1.98
C ASN A 315 -9.61 24.18 2.98
N TYR A 316 -9.39 24.43 4.27
CA TYR A 316 -10.04 23.70 5.36
C TYR A 316 -11.11 24.54 6.05
N GLY A 317 -12.22 23.90 6.42
CA GLY A 317 -13.42 24.56 6.92
C GLY A 317 -13.57 24.51 8.43
N THR A 318 -14.68 23.88 8.85
CA THR A 318 -15.14 23.76 10.23
C THR A 318 -14.42 22.66 10.99
N ASP A 319 -14.43 22.76 12.32
CA ASP A 319 -13.89 21.72 13.17
C ASP A 319 -14.73 20.44 13.08
N ARG A 320 -14.04 19.31 13.09
CA ARG A 320 -14.66 17.99 13.01
C ARG A 320 -15.25 17.56 14.35
N LEU A 321 -16.48 17.05 14.32
CA LEU A 321 -17.17 16.53 15.51
C LEU A 321 -16.63 15.16 15.95
N ASP A 322 -16.14 14.38 14.99
CA ASP A 322 -15.66 13.01 15.18
C ASP A 322 -14.17 12.93 15.53
N LEU A 323 -13.45 14.04 15.36
CA LEU A 323 -12.03 14.16 15.69
C LEU A 323 -11.69 15.62 16.08
N PRO A 324 -11.93 16.01 17.34
CA PRO A 324 -11.67 17.37 17.83
C PRO A 324 -10.21 17.81 17.62
N GLY A 325 -10.02 19.09 17.25
CA GLY A 325 -8.69 19.63 16.90
C GLY A 325 -8.30 19.43 15.43
N THR A 326 -9.20 18.88 14.60
CA THR A 326 -9.01 18.74 13.16
C THR A 326 -10.13 19.42 12.38
N LYS A 327 -9.87 19.72 11.10
CA LYS A 327 -10.82 20.37 10.20
C LYS A 327 -11.14 19.50 9.00
N ASN A 328 -12.34 19.66 8.46
CA ASN A 328 -12.73 19.04 7.20
C ASN A 328 -12.14 19.80 6.00
N LEU A 329 -11.88 19.11 4.90
CA LEU A 329 -11.50 19.74 3.63
C LEU A 329 -12.73 20.42 3.04
N ALA A 330 -12.72 21.75 2.92
CA ALA A 330 -13.86 22.52 2.43
C ALA A 330 -13.81 22.73 0.91
N SER A 331 -12.63 23.03 0.36
CA SER A 331 -12.48 23.17 -1.09
C SER A 331 -11.06 22.92 -1.58
N ILE A 332 -10.95 22.57 -2.87
CA ILE A 332 -9.70 22.58 -3.62
C ILE A 332 -9.84 23.61 -4.74
N ALA A 333 -8.95 24.60 -4.79
CA ALA A 333 -8.92 25.60 -5.86
C ALA A 333 -7.69 25.38 -6.76
N VAL A 334 -7.91 25.39 -8.07
CA VAL A 334 -6.85 25.33 -9.08
C VAL A 334 -6.64 26.74 -9.63
N LEU A 335 -5.44 27.27 -9.48
CA LEU A 335 -5.03 28.59 -9.93
C LEU A 335 -3.95 28.45 -11.01
N TYR A 336 -3.99 29.35 -11.98
CA TYR A 336 -2.93 29.53 -12.98
C TYR A 336 -2.43 30.96 -12.90
N GLN A 337 -1.13 31.14 -12.64
CA GLN A 337 -0.51 32.47 -12.46
C GLN A 337 -1.28 33.35 -11.46
N GLY A 338 -1.72 32.75 -10.36
CA GLY A 338 -2.49 33.43 -9.30
C GLY A 338 -3.97 33.67 -9.59
N GLN A 339 -4.48 33.32 -10.77
CA GLN A 339 -5.89 33.44 -11.13
C GLN A 339 -6.62 32.11 -10.94
N THR A 340 -7.70 32.11 -10.16
CA THR A 340 -8.55 30.92 -9.96
C THR A 340 -9.21 30.50 -11.28
N LYS A 341 -9.05 29.22 -11.64
CA LYS A 341 -9.65 28.60 -12.82
C LYS A 341 -10.80 27.68 -12.43
N GLU A 342 -10.55 26.78 -11.50
CA GLU A 342 -11.53 25.82 -11.04
C GLU A 342 -11.56 25.77 -9.51
N THR A 343 -12.73 25.55 -8.95
CA THR A 343 -12.91 25.34 -7.51
C THR A 343 -13.84 24.16 -7.29
N TYR A 344 -13.37 23.19 -6.51
CA TYR A 344 -14.09 21.99 -6.11
C TYR A 344 -14.49 22.12 -4.65
N GLU A 345 -15.78 22.30 -4.38
CA GLU A 345 -16.34 22.39 -3.04
C GLU A 345 -16.75 21.00 -2.53
N PHE A 346 -16.40 20.69 -1.29
CA PHE A 346 -16.73 19.44 -0.61
C PHE A 346 -17.90 19.67 0.35
N ARG A 347 -19.03 19.00 0.11
CA ARG A 347 -20.19 19.02 1.01
C ARG A 347 -20.19 17.74 1.84
N GLN A 348 -20.14 17.92 3.16
CA GLN A 348 -19.98 16.82 4.11
C GLN A 348 -21.01 16.91 5.23
N SER A 349 -21.41 15.76 5.74
CA SER A 349 -22.25 15.60 6.92
C SER A 349 -21.69 14.46 7.80
N TYR A 350 -22.50 13.86 8.67
CA TYR A 350 -22.06 12.79 9.55
C TYR A 350 -22.99 11.58 9.44
N PHE A 351 -22.41 10.39 9.56
CA PHE A 351 -23.18 9.17 9.80
C PHE A 351 -23.82 9.23 11.19
N SER A 352 -25.07 8.76 11.30
CA SER A 352 -25.78 8.62 12.57
C SER A 352 -25.31 7.39 13.35
N GLY A 353 -25.22 7.50 14.67
CA GLY A 353 -24.80 6.41 15.57
C GLY A 353 -24.51 6.90 16.98
N THR A 354 -23.89 6.04 17.79
CA THR A 354 -23.42 6.41 19.15
C THR A 354 -22.34 7.50 19.09
N GLU A 355 -21.54 7.51 18.02
CA GLU A 355 -20.54 8.52 17.71
C GLU A 355 -20.72 8.98 16.25
N SER A 356 -20.60 10.29 16.03
CA SER A 356 -20.59 10.87 14.68
C SER A 356 -19.34 10.44 13.92
N ARG A 357 -19.43 10.18 12.62
CA ARG A 357 -18.27 9.95 11.73
C ARG A 357 -18.45 10.74 10.43
N LEU A 358 -17.42 11.48 10.00
CA LEU A 358 -17.52 12.39 8.85
C LEU A 358 -17.85 11.63 7.56
N LYS A 359 -18.81 12.15 6.79
CA LYS A 359 -19.34 11.56 5.55
C LYS A 359 -19.23 12.58 4.41
N LEU A 360 -18.72 12.15 3.26
CA LEU A 360 -18.72 12.95 2.04
C LEU A 360 -20.04 12.78 1.30
N ASP A 361 -20.80 13.85 1.10
CA ASP A 361 -22.07 13.81 0.38
C ASP A 361 -21.91 14.20 -1.09
N LYS A 362 -21.18 15.30 -1.36
CA LYS A 362 -21.02 15.83 -2.72
C LYS A 362 -19.65 16.48 -2.93
N VAL A 363 -19.21 16.48 -4.19
CA VAL A 363 -18.16 17.36 -4.70
C VAL A 363 -18.73 18.20 -5.84
N ILE A 364 -18.66 19.51 -5.71
CA ILE A 364 -19.27 20.47 -6.65
C ILE A 364 -18.16 21.32 -7.27
N CYS A 365 -17.99 21.24 -8.58
CA CYS A 365 -17.14 22.15 -9.33
C CYS A 365 -17.90 23.45 -9.64
N ASN A 366 -17.20 24.59 -9.64
CA ASN A 366 -17.76 25.91 -9.99
C ASN A 366 -18.32 25.99 -11.43
N THR A 367 -18.02 25.00 -12.29
CA THR A 367 -18.63 24.81 -13.62
C THR A 367 -19.98 24.06 -13.57
N ASN A 368 -20.61 23.94 -12.38
CA ASN A 368 -21.84 23.19 -12.11
C ASN A 368 -21.76 21.67 -12.33
N GLN A 369 -20.56 21.11 -12.47
CA GLN A 369 -20.36 19.66 -12.44
C GLN A 369 -20.43 19.16 -11.00
N THR A 370 -21.30 18.18 -10.72
CA THR A 370 -21.52 17.68 -9.35
C THR A 370 -21.40 16.16 -9.30
N TYR A 371 -20.58 15.66 -8.38
CA TYR A 371 -20.58 14.27 -7.93
C TYR A 371 -21.39 14.13 -6.65
N GLU A 372 -22.21 13.08 -6.55
CA GLU A 372 -22.97 12.78 -5.32
C GLU A 372 -22.78 11.32 -4.90
N PHE A 373 -22.77 11.08 -3.59
CA PHE A 373 -22.47 9.77 -3.01
C PHE A 373 -23.60 9.30 -2.07
N GLU A 374 -24.07 8.08 -2.26
CA GLU A 374 -25.04 7.43 -1.38
C GLU A 374 -24.39 6.22 -0.70
N TYR A 375 -24.74 5.97 0.56
CA TYR A 375 -24.12 4.94 1.41
C TYR A 375 -25.17 3.99 1.99
N GLU A 376 -24.72 2.83 2.47
CA GLU A 376 -25.56 1.91 3.24
C GLU A 376 -25.69 2.37 4.70
N THR A 377 -26.92 2.67 5.12
CA THR A 377 -27.22 3.25 6.44
C THR A 377 -28.41 2.55 7.14
N SER A 378 -28.73 1.31 6.75
CA SER A 378 -29.85 0.56 7.35
C SER A 378 -29.68 0.25 8.84
N VAL A 379 -28.43 0.25 9.34
CA VAL A 379 -28.09 0.10 10.76
C VAL A 379 -27.06 1.16 11.14
N SER A 380 -27.15 1.67 12.37
CA SER A 380 -26.19 2.63 12.92
C SER A 380 -24.83 1.98 13.21
N LEU A 381 -23.75 2.73 13.00
CA LEU A 381 -22.42 2.30 13.40
C LEU A 381 -22.27 2.28 14.94
N PRO A 382 -21.49 1.34 15.50
CA PRO A 382 -21.14 1.36 16.92
C PRO A 382 -20.13 2.48 17.23
N SER A 383 -19.89 2.73 18.53
CA SER A 383 -18.71 3.50 18.97
C SER A 383 -17.43 2.89 18.39
N ARG A 384 -16.43 3.73 18.08
CA ARG A 384 -15.14 3.28 17.55
C ARG A 384 -14.38 2.36 18.50
N LEU A 385 -14.66 2.42 19.80
CA LEU A 385 -14.01 1.58 20.82
C LEU A 385 -14.86 0.36 21.20
N SER A 386 -15.89 0.04 20.40
CA SER A 386 -16.77 -1.09 20.67
C SER A 386 -16.07 -2.44 20.53
N PHE A 387 -16.38 -3.37 21.43
CA PHE A 387 -15.93 -4.76 21.35
C PHE A 387 -16.73 -5.62 20.36
N SER A 388 -17.81 -5.08 19.79
CA SER A 388 -18.65 -5.74 18.78
C SER A 388 -17.94 -5.78 17.41
N GLN A 389 -16.74 -6.35 17.37
CA GLN A 389 -15.95 -6.50 16.15
C GLN A 389 -15.47 -7.94 15.95
N ASP A 390 -15.39 -8.33 14.69
CA ASP A 390 -14.90 -9.65 14.28
C ASP A 390 -13.37 -9.79 14.43
N HIS A 391 -12.82 -10.91 13.99
CA HIS A 391 -11.36 -11.15 14.03
C HIS A 391 -10.53 -10.12 13.23
N TRP A 392 -11.10 -9.49 12.21
CA TRP A 392 -10.45 -8.54 11.29
C TRP A 392 -10.78 -7.06 11.59
N GLY A 393 -11.62 -6.82 12.60
CA GLY A 393 -12.01 -5.49 13.07
C GLY A 393 -13.28 -4.93 12.42
N TYR A 394 -14.07 -5.73 11.71
CA TYR A 394 -15.34 -5.30 11.13
C TYR A 394 -16.49 -5.47 12.11
N TYR A 395 -17.52 -4.63 11.97
CA TYR A 395 -18.67 -4.63 12.87
C TYR A 395 -19.46 -5.95 12.75
N ASN A 396 -19.67 -6.65 13.86
CA ASN A 396 -20.39 -7.93 13.89
C ASN A 396 -21.60 -7.96 14.84
N ASN A 397 -21.89 -6.84 15.53
CA ASN A 397 -23.00 -6.69 16.48
C ASN A 397 -23.08 -7.77 17.59
N LYS A 398 -21.97 -8.42 17.92
CA LYS A 398 -21.91 -9.38 19.04
C LYS A 398 -21.75 -8.62 20.36
N SER A 399 -22.44 -9.07 21.40
CA SER A 399 -22.35 -8.48 22.74
C SER A 399 -21.09 -8.99 23.44
N ASN A 400 -19.97 -8.33 23.16
CA ASN A 400 -18.67 -8.65 23.71
C ASN A 400 -18.28 -7.64 24.80
N ASN A 401 -17.59 -8.11 25.83
CA ASN A 401 -17.03 -7.27 26.91
C ASN A 401 -15.48 -7.19 26.88
N THR A 402 -14.86 -7.88 25.92
CA THR A 402 -13.42 -7.96 25.67
C THR A 402 -13.20 -8.28 24.20
N LEU A 403 -11.97 -8.14 23.69
CA LEU A 403 -11.56 -8.64 22.38
C LEU A 403 -10.79 -9.98 22.47
N LEU A 404 -10.54 -10.49 23.68
CA LEU A 404 -9.90 -11.78 23.89
C LEU A 404 -10.88 -12.88 23.46
N PRO A 405 -10.54 -13.70 22.44
CA PRO A 405 -11.45 -14.74 21.98
C PRO A 405 -11.57 -15.88 22.98
N LEU A 406 -12.70 -16.58 22.92
CA LEU A 406 -12.86 -17.86 23.60
C LEU A 406 -11.87 -18.87 23.00
N ASP A 407 -11.10 -19.57 23.84
CA ASP A 407 -10.08 -20.51 23.38
C ASP A 407 -9.94 -21.68 24.37
N THR A 408 -10.95 -22.55 24.33
CA THR A 408 -11.12 -23.65 25.28
C THR A 408 -10.01 -24.69 25.18
N GLU A 409 -9.37 -24.82 24.03
CA GLU A 409 -8.25 -25.74 23.78
C GLU A 409 -7.06 -25.47 24.71
N TYR A 410 -6.73 -24.19 24.93
CA TYR A 410 -5.65 -23.77 25.84
C TYR A 410 -6.16 -23.41 27.25
N GLY A 411 -7.42 -23.77 27.55
CA GLY A 411 -8.03 -23.59 28.86
C GLY A 411 -8.65 -22.21 29.10
N PHE A 412 -8.84 -21.39 28.08
CA PHE A 412 -9.52 -20.09 28.19
C PHE A 412 -11.03 -20.27 27.93
N THR A 413 -11.81 -20.43 29.02
CA THR A 413 -13.24 -20.79 28.96
C THR A 413 -14.21 -19.61 28.85
N THR A 414 -13.70 -18.37 28.85
CA THR A 414 -14.48 -17.15 28.62
C THR A 414 -13.83 -16.33 27.52
N GLY A 415 -14.61 -15.59 26.74
CA GLY A 415 -14.07 -14.72 25.69
C GLY A 415 -15.15 -14.17 24.76
N ALA A 416 -14.71 -13.44 23.75
CA ALA A 416 -15.54 -12.76 22.76
C ALA A 416 -15.94 -13.68 21.60
N ASP A 417 -17.17 -13.51 21.10
CA ASP A 417 -17.58 -14.02 19.79
C ASP A 417 -17.11 -13.03 18.72
N ARG A 418 -16.08 -13.44 17.98
CA ARG A 418 -15.44 -12.65 16.93
C ARG A 418 -15.76 -13.19 15.53
N SER A 419 -16.82 -13.99 15.39
CA SER A 419 -17.32 -14.42 14.09
C SER A 419 -17.73 -13.23 13.22
N PRO A 420 -17.47 -13.26 11.90
CA PRO A 420 -17.90 -12.22 10.98
C PRO A 420 -19.43 -12.24 10.82
N ASP A 421 -20.02 -11.07 10.56
CA ASP A 421 -21.44 -10.93 10.19
C ASP A 421 -21.60 -9.86 9.10
N PHE A 422 -21.92 -10.31 7.89
CA PHE A 422 -22.07 -9.44 6.71
C PHE A 422 -23.14 -8.36 6.86
N ASN A 423 -24.23 -8.63 7.59
CA ASN A 423 -25.32 -7.67 7.71
C ASN A 423 -24.90 -6.39 8.44
N TYR A 424 -23.88 -6.49 9.29
CA TYR A 424 -23.32 -5.37 10.04
C TYR A 424 -22.01 -4.86 9.43
N ALA A 425 -21.18 -5.73 8.85
CA ALA A 425 -19.92 -5.35 8.21
C ALA A 425 -20.13 -4.41 6.99
N LYS A 426 -21.30 -4.46 6.34
CA LYS A 426 -21.64 -3.63 5.17
C LYS A 426 -22.11 -2.21 5.50
N MET A 427 -22.12 -1.78 6.76
CA MET A 427 -22.61 -0.45 7.14
C MET A 427 -21.64 0.68 6.77
N ALA A 428 -22.19 1.85 6.43
CA ALA A 428 -21.47 3.05 6.00
C ALA A 428 -20.59 2.88 4.74
N ILE A 429 -20.78 1.79 3.99
CA ILE A 429 -20.06 1.58 2.73
C ILE A 429 -20.74 2.35 1.58
N LEU A 430 -19.94 2.76 0.59
CA LEU A 430 -20.44 3.43 -0.60
C LEU A 430 -21.32 2.49 -1.43
N LYS A 431 -22.56 2.91 -1.69
CA LYS A 431 -23.57 2.15 -2.44
C LYS A 431 -23.76 2.68 -3.86
N LYS A 432 -23.68 4.00 -4.05
CA LYS A 432 -23.92 4.62 -5.35
C LYS A 432 -23.11 5.89 -5.54
N VAL A 433 -22.61 6.08 -6.77
CA VAL A 433 -21.91 7.29 -7.23
C VAL A 433 -22.73 7.89 -8.35
N ILE A 434 -23.15 9.14 -8.22
CA ILE A 434 -23.82 9.92 -9.26
C ILE A 434 -22.78 10.85 -9.88
N TYR A 435 -22.64 10.82 -11.20
CA TYR A 435 -21.66 11.61 -11.94
C TYR A 435 -22.25 12.94 -12.43
N PRO A 436 -21.40 13.92 -12.80
CA PRO A 436 -21.84 15.20 -13.35
C PRO A 436 -22.79 15.07 -14.56
N THR A 437 -22.61 14.01 -15.36
CA THR A 437 -23.46 13.67 -16.52
C THR A 437 -24.86 13.17 -16.14
N LYS A 438 -25.17 13.06 -14.85
CA LYS A 438 -26.39 12.46 -14.27
C LYS A 438 -26.51 10.94 -14.42
N GLY A 439 -25.57 10.30 -15.12
CA GLY A 439 -25.37 8.85 -15.02
C GLY A 439 -24.93 8.46 -13.61
N TYR A 440 -25.06 7.18 -13.26
CA TYR A 440 -24.66 6.70 -11.94
C TYR A 440 -24.15 5.26 -11.95
N THR A 441 -23.32 4.93 -10.97
CA THR A 441 -22.84 3.57 -10.69
C THR A 441 -23.44 3.09 -9.38
N ILE A 442 -24.06 1.91 -9.36
CA ILE A 442 -24.46 1.20 -8.14
C ILE A 442 -23.48 0.05 -7.87
N LEU A 443 -23.05 -0.07 -6.61
CA LEU A 443 -22.21 -1.14 -6.10
C LEU A 443 -23.03 -2.02 -5.15
N GLU A 444 -23.03 -3.31 -5.41
CA GLU A 444 -23.58 -4.33 -4.51
C GLU A 444 -22.47 -5.25 -4.03
N TYR A 445 -22.51 -5.58 -2.74
CA TYR A 445 -21.45 -6.31 -2.06
C TYR A 445 -21.95 -7.68 -1.58
N GLU A 446 -20.99 -8.56 -1.31
CA GLU A 446 -21.20 -9.85 -0.62
C GLU A 446 -20.04 -10.10 0.37
N PRO A 447 -20.20 -11.00 1.37
CA PRO A 447 -19.12 -11.31 2.29
C PRO A 447 -17.90 -11.87 1.56
N ASN A 448 -16.72 -11.58 2.10
CA ASN A 448 -15.55 -12.36 1.74
C ASN A 448 -15.66 -13.79 2.27
N ASP A 449 -15.18 -14.75 1.50
CA ASP A 449 -15.12 -16.17 1.88
C ASP A 449 -13.83 -16.80 1.34
N TYR A 450 -13.46 -17.94 1.92
CA TYR A 450 -12.34 -18.76 1.47
C TYR A 450 -12.68 -20.25 1.58
N VAL A 451 -11.95 -21.08 0.84
CA VAL A 451 -12.07 -22.54 0.97
C VAL A 451 -11.25 -23.03 2.17
N TYR A 452 -11.95 -23.54 3.18
CA TYR A 452 -11.32 -24.22 4.31
C TYR A 452 -11.25 -25.73 4.01
N SER A 453 -10.11 -26.34 4.27
CA SER A 453 -9.94 -27.79 4.28
C SER A 453 -9.24 -28.19 5.56
N GLY A 454 -9.91 -28.98 6.40
CA GLY A 454 -9.37 -29.37 7.69
C GLY A 454 -10.32 -30.25 8.48
N VAL A 455 -9.99 -30.44 9.75
CA VAL A 455 -10.77 -31.27 10.67
C VAL A 455 -11.76 -30.40 11.41
N LYS A 456 -13.05 -30.70 11.27
CA LYS A 456 -14.11 -30.13 12.10
C LYS A 456 -14.32 -31.03 13.31
N ASN A 457 -14.14 -30.46 14.49
CA ASN A 457 -14.43 -31.11 15.76
C ASN A 457 -15.85 -30.69 16.20
N VAL A 458 -16.71 -31.67 16.46
CA VAL A 458 -18.03 -31.46 17.06
C VAL A 458 -17.99 -32.04 18.46
N ASP A 459 -18.11 -31.15 19.45
CA ASP A 459 -18.14 -31.52 20.87
C ASP A 459 -19.62 -31.65 21.30
N VAL A 460 -20.01 -32.84 21.76
CA VAL A 460 -21.36 -33.12 22.26
C VAL A 460 -21.29 -33.38 23.76
N GLU A 461 -21.99 -32.57 24.54
CA GLU A 461 -22.19 -32.83 25.96
C GLU A 461 -23.28 -33.89 26.14
N LYS A 462 -22.92 -35.03 26.75
CA LYS A 462 -23.85 -36.05 27.19
C LYS A 462 -23.99 -36.02 28.71
N TYR A 463 -25.22 -35.87 29.18
CA TYR A 463 -25.54 -35.86 30.60
C TYR A 463 -25.87 -37.27 31.08
N ASN A 464 -25.06 -37.78 31.99
CA ASN A 464 -25.28 -39.01 32.72
C ASN A 464 -25.62 -38.68 34.16
N ASN A 465 -26.92 -38.53 34.43
CA ASN A 465 -27.40 -38.24 35.77
C ASN A 465 -27.54 -39.53 36.58
N LEU A 466 -27.19 -39.43 37.86
CA LEU A 466 -27.37 -40.42 38.92
C LEU A 466 -28.05 -39.73 40.10
N TYR A 467 -28.97 -40.45 40.73
CA TYR A 467 -29.68 -39.99 41.92
C TYR A 467 -29.39 -41.00 43.01
N SER A 468 -28.88 -40.53 44.16
CA SER A 468 -28.66 -41.38 45.32
C SER A 468 -29.37 -40.80 46.54
N VAL A 469 -29.87 -41.69 47.39
CA VAL A 469 -30.37 -41.37 48.73
C VAL A 469 -29.31 -41.76 49.78
N ALA A 470 -29.47 -41.29 51.01
CA ALA A 470 -28.56 -41.57 52.13
C ALA A 470 -28.10 -43.05 52.19
N ASP A 471 -26.81 -43.25 52.43
CA ASP A 471 -26.16 -44.55 52.62
C ASP A 471 -26.32 -45.55 51.47
N GLN A 472 -26.42 -45.06 50.23
CA GLN A 472 -26.43 -45.89 49.03
C GLN A 472 -25.27 -45.59 48.09
N THR A 473 -24.83 -46.66 47.41
CA THR A 473 -24.00 -46.58 46.21
C THR A 473 -24.89 -46.84 45.00
N VAL A 474 -24.92 -45.92 44.05
CA VAL A 474 -25.65 -46.07 42.79
C VAL A 474 -24.65 -46.14 41.65
N THR A 475 -24.74 -47.21 40.87
CA THR A 475 -23.86 -47.51 39.75
C THR A 475 -24.55 -47.25 38.41
N LYS A 476 -23.85 -46.63 37.45
CA LYS A 476 -24.31 -46.51 36.06
C LYS A 476 -23.16 -46.70 35.09
N GLN A 477 -23.44 -47.41 33.99
CA GLN A 477 -22.49 -47.58 32.90
C GLN A 477 -22.80 -46.65 31.74
N PHE A 478 -21.75 -46.18 31.07
CA PHE A 478 -21.85 -45.52 29.77
C PHE A 478 -20.74 -46.03 28.84
N THR A 479 -20.98 -45.99 27.54
CA THR A 479 -20.03 -46.48 26.53
C THR A 479 -19.61 -45.34 25.61
N LEU A 480 -18.30 -45.21 25.41
CA LEU A 480 -17.68 -44.23 24.52
C LEU A 480 -17.43 -44.86 23.14
N PRO A 481 -18.00 -44.31 22.05
CA PRO A 481 -17.85 -44.85 20.71
C PRO A 481 -16.47 -44.53 20.09
N ALA A 482 -15.91 -45.45 19.29
CA ALA A 482 -14.78 -45.11 18.42
C ALA A 482 -15.30 -44.43 17.13
N PRO A 483 -14.67 -43.35 16.62
CA PRO A 483 -13.38 -42.76 16.98
C PRO A 483 -13.48 -41.53 17.91
N ALA A 484 -14.53 -41.38 18.74
CA ALA A 484 -14.71 -40.19 19.56
C ALA A 484 -13.64 -40.08 20.67
N GLN A 485 -13.10 -38.88 20.86
CA GLN A 485 -12.18 -38.55 21.95
C GLN A 485 -12.96 -37.87 23.08
N VAL A 486 -12.82 -38.32 24.32
CA VAL A 486 -13.41 -37.59 25.46
C VAL A 486 -12.46 -36.52 25.96
N LEU A 487 -12.94 -35.29 25.93
CA LEU A 487 -12.15 -34.12 26.31
C LEU A 487 -12.14 -33.90 27.80
N SER A 488 -13.29 -34.03 28.46
CA SER A 488 -13.41 -33.90 29.91
C SER A 488 -14.65 -34.64 30.44
N VAL A 489 -14.55 -35.05 31.71
CA VAL A 489 -15.69 -35.53 32.50
C VAL A 489 -15.89 -34.59 33.67
N ARG A 490 -17.02 -33.87 33.69
CA ARG A 490 -17.37 -32.94 34.76
C ARG A 490 -18.38 -33.57 35.70
N ALA A 491 -18.09 -33.53 36.99
CA ALA A 491 -18.94 -34.06 38.04
C ALA A 491 -19.54 -32.90 38.83
N PHE A 492 -20.87 -32.88 38.95
CA PHE A 492 -21.62 -31.89 39.72
C PHE A 492 -22.47 -32.60 40.77
N TYR A 493 -22.29 -32.23 42.02
CA TYR A 493 -23.11 -32.71 43.13
C TYR A 493 -23.93 -31.56 43.73
N ASN A 494 -25.24 -31.75 43.81
CA ASN A 494 -26.16 -30.83 44.49
C ASN A 494 -27.03 -31.60 45.48
N ALA A 495 -26.93 -31.25 46.75
CA ALA A 495 -27.83 -31.76 47.78
C ALA A 495 -29.11 -30.94 47.77
N VAL A 496 -30.27 -31.59 47.71
CA VAL A 496 -31.57 -30.90 47.74
C VAL A 496 -32.27 -31.26 49.04
N ALA A 497 -32.74 -30.26 49.79
CA ALA A 497 -33.57 -30.47 50.97
C ALA A 497 -34.88 -31.19 50.59
N MET A 498 -35.31 -32.18 51.39
CA MET A 498 -36.56 -32.91 51.12
C MET A 498 -37.81 -32.02 51.30
N ASN A 499 -37.72 -30.96 52.10
CA ASN A 499 -38.79 -30.00 52.30
C ASN A 499 -38.32 -28.55 52.06
N PRO A 500 -39.19 -27.65 51.55
CA PRO A 500 -38.85 -26.24 51.44
C PRO A 500 -38.64 -25.62 52.83
N GLY A 501 -37.40 -25.21 53.14
CA GLY A 501 -37.05 -24.50 54.37
C GLY A 501 -36.05 -25.20 55.30
N ASP A 502 -35.66 -26.44 55.03
CA ASP A 502 -34.62 -27.13 55.81
C ASP A 502 -33.22 -26.59 55.44
N GLU A 503 -32.37 -26.31 56.44
CA GLU A 503 -30.95 -25.97 56.21
C GLU A 503 -30.19 -27.20 55.69
N ILE A 504 -29.48 -27.04 54.57
CA ILE A 504 -28.59 -28.07 54.02
C ILE A 504 -27.28 -28.03 54.83
N PRO A 505 -26.91 -29.09 55.56
CA PRO A 505 -25.66 -29.12 56.31
C PRO A 505 -24.45 -29.05 55.35
N MET A 506 -23.43 -28.29 55.71
CA MET A 506 -22.28 -27.97 54.84
C MET A 506 -21.39 -29.18 54.49
N ASP A 507 -21.49 -30.28 55.23
CA ASP A 507 -20.44 -31.31 55.29
C ASP A 507 -20.90 -32.73 54.88
N ALA A 508 -21.94 -32.91 54.05
CA ALA A 508 -22.34 -34.26 53.63
C ALA A 508 -21.24 -34.90 52.74
N PRO A 509 -20.54 -35.96 53.19
CA PRO A 509 -19.48 -36.57 52.41
C PRO A 509 -20.08 -37.44 51.29
N CYS A 510 -19.77 -37.08 50.06
CA CYS A 510 -20.01 -37.92 48.89
C CYS A 510 -18.68 -38.38 48.30
N SER A 511 -18.65 -39.61 47.78
CA SER A 511 -17.54 -40.12 47.00
C SER A 511 -18.04 -40.61 45.65
N ILE A 512 -17.33 -40.20 44.60
CA ILE A 512 -17.60 -40.59 43.23
C ILE A 512 -16.39 -41.35 42.74
N SER A 513 -16.60 -42.49 42.08
CA SER A 513 -15.54 -43.18 41.37
C SER A 513 -15.96 -43.51 39.94
N LEU A 514 -14.97 -43.48 39.05
CA LEU A 514 -15.09 -43.82 37.64
C LEU A 514 -14.05 -44.89 37.33
N SER A 515 -14.51 -46.07 36.91
CA SER A 515 -13.67 -47.17 36.46
C SER A 515 -13.88 -47.44 34.96
N GLY A 516 -12.84 -47.85 34.25
CA GLY A 516 -12.88 -48.01 32.80
C GLY A 516 -11.90 -49.02 32.22
N PRO A 517 -11.81 -49.09 30.88
CA PRO A 517 -10.88 -49.96 30.17
C PRO A 517 -9.42 -49.74 30.58
N ASN A 518 -8.56 -50.75 30.37
CA ASN A 518 -7.14 -50.73 30.74
C ASN A 518 -6.86 -50.46 32.24
N GLY A 519 -7.81 -50.78 33.12
CA GLY A 519 -7.66 -50.57 34.56
C GLY A 519 -7.75 -49.09 34.97
N TYR A 520 -8.31 -48.23 34.13
CA TYR A 520 -8.53 -46.82 34.46
C TYR A 520 -9.41 -46.70 35.70
N PHE A 521 -8.97 -45.94 36.70
CA PHE A 521 -9.73 -45.61 37.90
C PHE A 521 -9.45 -44.17 38.32
N SER A 522 -10.51 -43.43 38.64
CA SER A 522 -10.40 -42.09 39.22
C SER A 522 -11.51 -41.88 40.24
N SER A 523 -11.25 -41.12 41.30
CA SER A 523 -12.24 -40.85 42.33
C SER A 523 -12.14 -39.43 42.87
N PHE A 524 -13.28 -38.85 43.21
CA PHE A 524 -13.41 -37.53 43.82
C PHE A 524 -14.23 -37.64 45.10
N GLN A 525 -13.82 -36.93 46.15
CA GLN A 525 -14.58 -36.79 47.39
C GLN A 525 -14.88 -35.30 47.64
N GLY A 526 -16.13 -34.97 47.96
CA GLY A 526 -16.57 -33.59 48.14
C GLY A 526 -17.75 -33.43 49.10
N GLY A 527 -17.93 -32.21 49.60
CA GLY A 527 -19.05 -31.78 50.45
C GLY A 527 -20.17 -31.06 49.67
N SER A 528 -21.12 -30.47 50.39
CA SER A 528 -22.30 -29.79 49.82
C SER A 528 -21.90 -28.66 48.85
N LEU A 529 -22.43 -28.70 47.62
CA LEU A 529 -22.13 -27.78 46.49
C LEU A 529 -20.67 -27.85 45.97
N SER A 530 -20.15 -29.05 45.73
CA SER A 530 -18.83 -29.24 45.12
C SER A 530 -18.92 -29.50 43.61
N GLN A 531 -18.12 -28.75 42.85
CA GLN A 531 -17.85 -28.99 41.43
C GLN A 531 -16.42 -29.53 41.29
N GLY A 532 -16.26 -30.66 40.61
CA GLY A 532 -14.95 -31.26 40.35
C GLY A 532 -14.80 -31.66 38.87
N GLU A 533 -13.66 -31.36 38.27
CA GLU A 533 -13.27 -31.90 36.97
C GLU A 533 -12.53 -33.22 37.17
N LEU A 534 -13.10 -34.32 36.66
CA LEU A 534 -12.49 -35.64 36.65
C LEU A 534 -11.84 -35.86 35.27
N LEU A 535 -10.61 -35.38 35.12
CA LEU A 535 -9.63 -35.72 34.08
C LEU A 535 -10.03 -35.50 32.59
N THR A 536 -9.01 -35.50 31.74
CA THR A 536 -9.04 -35.35 30.27
C THR A 536 -8.47 -36.62 29.61
N GLY A 537 -8.97 -37.02 28.41
CA GLY A 537 -8.33 -38.07 27.59
C GLY A 537 -8.75 -39.53 27.85
N LEU A 538 -10.04 -39.82 28.05
CA LEU A 538 -10.54 -41.21 28.14
C LEU A 538 -10.47 -41.93 26.78
N ALA A 539 -10.12 -43.21 26.79
CA ALA A 539 -10.11 -44.07 25.61
C ALA A 539 -11.53 -44.56 25.26
N ALA A 540 -11.76 -44.97 24.01
CA ALA A 540 -13.02 -45.61 23.62
C ALA A 540 -13.25 -46.91 24.41
N GLY A 541 -14.48 -47.13 24.88
CA GLY A 541 -14.87 -48.30 25.68
C GLY A 541 -15.93 -48.01 26.72
N THR A 542 -16.29 -49.02 27.52
CA THR A 542 -17.35 -48.92 28.55
C THR A 542 -16.76 -48.53 29.90
N TYR A 543 -17.33 -47.50 30.51
CA TYR A 543 -16.96 -46.98 31.82
C TYR A 543 -18.09 -47.23 32.81
N THR A 544 -17.73 -47.52 34.06
CA THR A 544 -18.64 -47.70 35.19
C THR A 544 -18.44 -46.58 36.19
N MET A 545 -19.52 -45.93 36.58
CA MET A 545 -19.54 -44.81 37.50
C MET A 545 -20.31 -45.19 38.75
N ASP A 546 -19.68 -44.98 39.91
CA ASP A 546 -20.27 -45.24 41.21
C ASP A 546 -20.37 -43.94 42.01
N LEU A 547 -21.58 -43.59 42.43
CA LEU A 547 -21.84 -42.50 43.38
C LEU A 547 -22.19 -43.11 44.73
N THR A 548 -21.39 -42.83 45.75
CA THR A 548 -21.65 -43.25 47.14
C THR A 548 -21.88 -42.04 48.02
N THR A 549 -23.05 -41.97 48.64
CA THR A 549 -23.40 -40.93 49.63
C THR A 549 -23.42 -41.56 51.01
N THR A 550 -22.69 -40.99 51.97
CA THR A 550 -22.61 -41.50 53.36
C THR A 550 -23.17 -40.48 54.36
N GLY A 551 -24.05 -40.91 55.27
CA GLY A 551 -24.66 -40.08 56.31
C GLY A 551 -26.16 -39.80 56.11
N SER A 552 -26.83 -39.38 57.18
CA SER A 552 -28.29 -39.22 57.29
C SER A 552 -28.83 -37.91 56.66
N TYR A 553 -28.66 -37.72 55.36
CA TYR A 553 -28.97 -36.44 54.68
C TYR A 553 -29.85 -36.61 53.42
N PRO A 554 -30.60 -35.56 53.02
CA PRO A 554 -31.60 -35.66 51.96
C PRO A 554 -30.97 -35.89 50.57
N SER A 555 -31.73 -36.56 49.70
CA SER A 555 -31.36 -37.00 48.34
C SER A 555 -30.35 -36.09 47.61
N GLY A 556 -29.26 -36.70 47.15
CA GLY A 556 -28.23 -36.04 46.35
C GLY A 556 -28.52 -36.20 44.85
N TYR A 557 -28.48 -35.09 44.12
CA TYR A 557 -28.48 -35.09 42.67
C TYR A 557 -27.05 -35.03 42.15
N PHE A 558 -26.68 -36.01 41.33
CA PHE A 558 -25.38 -36.07 40.70
C PHE A 558 -25.51 -36.08 39.18
N SER A 559 -24.80 -35.17 38.52
CA SER A 559 -24.72 -35.12 37.05
C SER A 559 -23.28 -35.28 36.63
N ILE A 560 -23.02 -36.27 35.78
CA ILE A 560 -21.77 -36.33 35.00
C ILE A 560 -22.04 -35.83 33.59
N THR A 561 -21.30 -34.80 33.19
CA THR A 561 -21.25 -34.35 31.81
C THR A 561 -20.03 -34.95 31.14
N VAL A 562 -20.25 -35.79 30.14
CA VAL A 562 -19.20 -36.33 29.26
C VAL A 562 -19.18 -35.47 28.00
N VAL A 563 -18.03 -34.88 27.68
CA VAL A 563 -17.86 -34.14 26.41
C VAL A 563 -17.20 -35.07 25.39
N GLU A 564 -17.97 -35.53 24.41
CA GLU A 564 -17.49 -36.35 23.30
C GLU A 564 -17.13 -35.48 22.09
N ARG A 565 -15.90 -35.62 21.57
CA ARG A 565 -15.47 -34.98 20.32
C ARG A 565 -15.52 -35.95 19.16
N THR A 566 -16.26 -35.61 18.12
CA THR A 566 -16.19 -36.28 16.81
C THR A 566 -15.43 -35.41 15.82
N SER A 567 -14.41 -35.96 15.18
CA SER A 567 -13.57 -35.28 14.19
C SER A 567 -13.94 -35.74 12.78
N THR A 568 -14.37 -34.81 11.92
CA THR A 568 -14.67 -35.09 10.50
C THR A 568 -13.86 -34.18 9.60
N ASN A 569 -13.26 -34.74 8.54
CA ASN A 569 -12.63 -33.93 7.49
C ASN A 569 -13.72 -33.21 6.70
N VAL A 570 -13.60 -31.90 6.58
CA VAL A 570 -14.53 -31.06 5.82
C VAL A 570 -13.78 -30.20 4.83
N THR A 571 -14.40 -29.99 3.67
CA THR A 571 -14.04 -28.94 2.72
C THR A 571 -15.27 -28.08 2.52
N GLU A 572 -15.23 -26.84 3.01
CA GLU A 572 -16.38 -25.94 3.04
C GLU A 572 -15.94 -24.49 2.83
N ASN A 573 -16.88 -23.63 2.43
CA ASN A 573 -16.65 -22.19 2.39
C ASN A 573 -16.81 -21.62 3.79
N ARG A 574 -15.86 -20.79 4.22
CA ARG A 574 -15.96 -20.03 5.47
C ARG A 574 -15.90 -18.55 5.18
N GLU A 575 -16.79 -17.80 5.82
CA GLU A 575 -16.76 -16.35 5.79
C GLU A 575 -15.53 -15.82 6.54
N ILE A 576 -15.01 -14.71 6.04
CA ILE A 576 -13.90 -13.95 6.61
C ILE A 576 -14.30 -12.47 6.64
N GLY A 577 -13.69 -11.70 7.53
CA GLY A 577 -13.98 -10.28 7.68
C GLY A 577 -13.81 -9.48 6.38
N GLY A 578 -14.56 -8.39 6.29
CA GLY A 578 -14.62 -7.53 5.13
C GLY A 578 -15.60 -8.02 4.06
N LEU A 579 -15.55 -7.36 2.91
CA LEU A 579 -16.51 -7.53 1.83
C LEU A 579 -15.84 -7.37 0.46
N ARG A 580 -16.49 -7.91 -0.55
CA ARG A 580 -16.11 -7.81 -1.97
C ARG A 580 -17.27 -7.34 -2.82
N VAL A 581 -16.95 -6.77 -3.98
CA VAL A 581 -17.95 -6.33 -4.95
C VAL A 581 -18.55 -7.54 -5.65
N LYS A 582 -19.85 -7.74 -5.48
CA LYS A 582 -20.62 -8.79 -6.16
C LYS A 582 -21.07 -8.35 -7.54
N ARG A 583 -21.53 -7.09 -7.64
CA ARG A 583 -22.17 -6.55 -8.84
C ARG A 583 -21.96 -5.05 -8.93
N LYS A 584 -21.71 -4.59 -10.15
CA LYS A 584 -21.65 -3.18 -10.53
C LYS A 584 -22.70 -2.92 -11.60
N THR A 585 -23.52 -1.90 -11.40
CA THR A 585 -24.52 -1.46 -12.39
C THR A 585 -24.24 -0.02 -12.78
N ASP A 586 -23.82 0.20 -14.02
CA ASP A 586 -23.59 1.52 -14.60
C ASP A 586 -24.84 1.94 -15.40
N TYR A 587 -25.49 3.03 -14.98
CA TYR A 587 -26.59 3.66 -15.69
C TYR A 587 -26.08 4.87 -16.48
N ASP A 588 -26.35 4.87 -17.77
CA ASP A 588 -26.10 6.01 -18.65
C ASP A 588 -27.39 6.84 -18.82
N ALA A 589 -27.33 8.11 -18.41
CA ALA A 589 -28.45 9.03 -18.52
C ALA A 589 -28.81 9.42 -19.96
N ILE A 590 -27.89 9.24 -20.92
CA ILE A 590 -28.12 9.58 -22.33
C ILE A 590 -28.86 8.42 -23.03
N THR A 591 -28.34 7.20 -22.89
CA THR A 591 -28.91 6.02 -23.58
C THR A 591 -30.03 5.33 -22.79
N SER A 592 -30.21 5.66 -21.51
CA SER A 592 -31.14 5.00 -20.58
C SER A 592 -30.91 3.50 -20.42
N ASN A 593 -29.72 3.01 -20.78
CA ASN A 593 -29.35 1.61 -20.68
C ASN A 593 -28.54 1.34 -19.41
N ASN A 594 -28.76 0.18 -18.81
CA ASN A 594 -27.96 -0.33 -17.71
C ASN A 594 -26.90 -1.30 -18.24
N LYS A 595 -25.64 -1.06 -17.91
CA LYS A 595 -24.56 -2.04 -18.05
C LYS A 595 -24.35 -2.71 -16.71
N VAL A 596 -24.58 -4.02 -16.67
CA VAL A 596 -24.37 -4.85 -15.47
C VAL A 596 -23.06 -5.60 -15.62
N THR A 597 -22.25 -5.59 -14.57
CA THR A 597 -21.05 -6.43 -14.44
C THR A 597 -21.18 -7.23 -13.14
N ARG A 598 -21.07 -8.57 -13.22
CA ARG A 598 -21.10 -9.45 -12.05
C ARG A 598 -19.76 -10.14 -11.86
N TYR A 599 -19.35 -10.30 -10.62
CA TYR A 599 -18.10 -10.94 -10.23
C TYR A 599 -18.42 -12.25 -9.49
N LEU A 600 -17.84 -13.35 -9.95
CA LEU A 600 -17.98 -14.66 -9.34
C LEU A 600 -16.62 -15.12 -8.83
N TYR A 601 -16.58 -15.45 -7.53
CA TYR A 601 -15.38 -15.84 -6.79
C TYR A 601 -15.40 -17.31 -6.39
N LYS A 602 -16.14 -18.13 -7.13
CA LYS A 602 -16.36 -19.55 -6.86
C LYS A 602 -15.99 -20.37 -8.07
N ASP A 603 -15.44 -21.56 -7.82
CA ASP A 603 -15.19 -22.55 -8.85
C ASP A 603 -16.54 -23.06 -9.39
N GLU A 604 -16.72 -22.98 -10.71
CA GLU A 604 -18.00 -23.28 -11.37
C GLU A 604 -18.42 -24.76 -11.21
N LYS A 605 -17.47 -25.68 -10.96
CA LYS A 605 -17.77 -27.13 -10.85
C LYS A 605 -18.13 -27.54 -9.43
N THR A 606 -17.41 -27.01 -8.45
CA THR A 606 -17.54 -27.43 -7.04
C THR A 606 -18.40 -26.49 -6.22
N GLY A 607 -18.60 -25.24 -6.67
CA GLY A 607 -19.27 -24.19 -5.90
C GLY A 607 -18.45 -23.69 -4.69
N LEU A 608 -17.22 -24.17 -4.53
CA LEU A 608 -16.29 -23.73 -3.50
C LEU A 608 -15.66 -22.38 -3.86
N SER A 609 -15.35 -21.60 -2.85
CA SER A 609 -14.65 -20.32 -2.99
C SER A 609 -13.25 -20.52 -3.59
N THR A 610 -12.85 -19.60 -4.45
CA THR A 610 -11.48 -19.51 -4.98
C THR A 610 -10.58 -18.68 -4.07
N GLY A 611 -11.15 -18.17 -2.96
CA GLY A 611 -10.50 -17.41 -1.91
C GLY A 611 -9.46 -18.23 -1.16
N LYS A 612 -8.30 -17.61 -0.93
CA LYS A 612 -7.17 -18.14 -0.17
C LYS A 612 -6.77 -17.13 0.90
N ILE A 613 -6.36 -17.65 2.05
CA ILE A 613 -5.86 -16.89 3.19
C ILE A 613 -4.48 -17.43 3.55
N ASN A 614 -3.60 -16.56 4.06
CA ASN A 614 -2.27 -16.97 4.53
C ASN A 614 -2.33 -17.53 5.95
N PHE A 615 -3.11 -16.90 6.83
CA PHE A 615 -3.20 -17.29 8.23
C PHE A 615 -4.64 -17.28 8.73
N GLN A 616 -4.96 -18.26 9.57
CA GLN A 616 -6.14 -18.19 10.43
C GLN A 616 -5.83 -17.34 11.67
N PRO A 617 -6.84 -16.65 12.23
CA PRO A 617 -6.64 -15.89 13.47
C PRO A 617 -6.16 -16.79 14.61
N GLN A 618 -4.93 -16.55 15.07
CA GLN A 618 -4.35 -17.20 16.23
C GLN A 618 -3.95 -16.15 17.27
N TYR A 619 -4.41 -16.32 18.51
CA TYR A 619 -4.27 -15.33 19.58
C TYR A 619 -3.48 -15.85 20.78
N THR A 620 -3.31 -17.16 20.85
CA THR A 620 -2.66 -17.87 21.95
C THR A 620 -1.30 -18.40 21.49
N TYR A 621 -0.27 -18.18 22.30
CA TYR A 621 1.09 -18.66 22.08
C TYR A 621 1.74 -19.14 23.37
N LEU A 622 2.76 -19.97 23.24
CA LEU A 622 3.51 -20.50 24.37
C LEU A 622 4.54 -19.47 24.85
N TYR A 623 4.53 -19.23 26.16
CA TYR A 623 5.46 -18.34 26.86
C TYR A 623 6.15 -19.11 27.98
N THR A 624 7.48 -19.10 28.01
CA THR A 624 8.27 -19.80 29.03
C THR A 624 8.87 -18.79 30.00
N HIS A 625 8.61 -18.98 31.30
CA HIS A 625 9.16 -18.18 32.39
C HIS A 625 10.17 -19.01 33.19
N ALA A 626 11.28 -18.40 33.60
CA ALA A 626 12.28 -19.03 34.45
C ALA A 626 12.12 -18.55 35.90
N ASN A 627 11.92 -19.48 36.84
CA ASN A 627 11.85 -19.17 38.27
C ASN A 627 13.23 -19.37 38.92
N MET A 628 13.65 -18.40 39.75
CA MET A 628 15.03 -18.29 40.26
C MET A 628 15.13 -18.37 41.80
N LYS A 629 14.08 -18.78 42.51
CA LYS A 629 14.11 -18.71 43.99
C LYS A 629 15.08 -19.69 44.66
N ASP A 630 15.31 -20.90 44.12
CA ASP A 630 16.23 -21.90 44.74
C ASP A 630 16.80 -22.96 43.76
N VAL A 631 16.03 -23.36 42.73
CA VAL A 631 16.42 -24.29 41.65
C VAL A 631 15.93 -23.70 40.33
N ILE A 632 16.75 -23.74 39.27
CA ILE A 632 16.33 -23.30 37.93
C ILE A 632 15.18 -24.20 37.47
N SER A 633 13.98 -23.64 37.39
CA SER A 633 12.81 -24.32 36.83
C SER A 633 12.19 -23.45 35.74
N PHE A 634 11.87 -24.10 34.62
CA PHE A 634 11.15 -23.49 33.51
C PHE A 634 9.67 -23.82 33.64
N THR A 635 8.85 -22.78 33.68
CA THR A 635 7.40 -22.91 33.72
C THR A 635 6.81 -22.38 32.42
N ASN A 636 6.01 -23.21 31.76
CA ASN A 636 5.31 -22.83 30.54
C ASN A 636 3.92 -22.27 30.86
N TYR A 637 3.59 -21.17 30.19
CA TYR A 637 2.30 -20.48 30.24
C TYR A 637 1.74 -20.37 28.82
N TRP A 638 0.44 -20.55 28.69
CA TRP A 638 -0.30 -20.05 27.54
C TRP A 638 -0.58 -18.57 27.75
N LYS A 639 -0.13 -17.74 26.81
CA LYS A 639 -0.43 -16.30 26.81
C LYS A 639 -1.36 -16.00 25.64
N GLN A 640 -2.46 -15.33 25.93
CA GLN A 640 -3.45 -14.90 24.94
C GLN A 640 -3.47 -13.38 24.84
N ALA A 641 -3.54 -12.85 23.62
CA ALA A 641 -3.64 -11.42 23.34
C ALA A 641 -4.88 -11.07 22.50
N THR A 642 -5.29 -9.80 22.50
CA THR A 642 -6.42 -9.32 21.67
C THR A 642 -6.11 -9.23 20.17
N SER A 643 -4.82 -9.15 19.83
CA SER A 643 -4.30 -9.13 18.47
C SER A 643 -3.79 -10.52 18.08
N SER A 644 -3.97 -10.89 16.81
CA SER A 644 -3.45 -12.16 16.32
C SER A 644 -1.92 -12.13 16.25
N ILE A 645 -1.28 -13.25 16.56
CA ILE A 645 0.18 -13.42 16.40
C ILE A 645 0.60 -13.38 14.93
N PHE A 646 -0.31 -13.73 14.01
CA PHE A 646 -0.09 -13.65 12.58
C PHE A 646 -0.77 -12.41 12.00
N PRO A 647 -0.13 -11.73 11.03
CA PRO A 647 -0.75 -10.60 10.36
C PRO A 647 -1.97 -11.05 9.55
N LEU A 648 -3.15 -10.57 9.92
CA LEU A 648 -4.41 -10.90 9.24
C LEU A 648 -4.62 -10.15 7.92
N GLY A 649 -3.79 -9.13 7.63
CA GLY A 649 -3.71 -8.41 6.35
C GLY A 649 -2.45 -8.80 5.57
N SER A 650 -2.22 -10.10 5.41
CA SER A 650 -0.95 -10.66 4.91
C SER A 650 -0.96 -11.01 3.43
N ILE A 651 -1.95 -10.55 2.66
CA ILE A 651 -1.98 -10.74 1.21
C ILE A 651 -2.09 -9.37 0.56
N LYS A 652 -0.94 -8.71 0.37
CA LYS A 652 -0.85 -7.30 -0.06
C LYS A 652 -1.82 -6.45 0.78
N GLY A 653 -1.60 -6.42 2.10
CA GLY A 653 -2.47 -5.71 3.05
C GLY A 653 -3.88 -6.29 3.26
N GLY A 654 -4.38 -7.12 2.35
CA GLY A 654 -5.71 -7.72 2.38
C GLY A 654 -5.76 -9.03 3.17
N SER A 655 -6.97 -9.44 3.54
CA SER A 655 -7.20 -10.66 4.35
C SER A 655 -7.49 -11.91 3.53
N VAL A 656 -7.87 -11.75 2.26
CA VAL A 656 -8.19 -12.85 1.34
C VAL A 656 -7.80 -12.47 -0.08
N ALA A 657 -7.42 -13.47 -0.87
CA ALA A 657 -7.15 -13.34 -2.29
C ALA A 657 -7.89 -14.39 -3.12
N TYR A 658 -8.41 -13.99 -4.27
CA TYR A 658 -9.15 -14.86 -5.18
C TYR A 658 -8.28 -15.30 -6.34
N THR A 659 -7.94 -16.59 -6.35
CA THR A 659 -7.07 -17.19 -7.38
C THR A 659 -7.74 -17.32 -8.75
N THR A 660 -9.07 -17.36 -8.78
CA THR A 660 -9.86 -17.39 -10.02
C THR A 660 -11.07 -16.49 -9.86
N VAL A 661 -11.32 -15.59 -10.81
CA VAL A 661 -12.47 -14.68 -10.82
C VAL A 661 -13.10 -14.69 -12.20
N THR A 662 -14.41 -14.93 -12.24
CA THR A 662 -15.20 -14.86 -13.48
C THR A 662 -16.01 -13.57 -13.48
N VAL A 663 -15.76 -12.73 -14.47
CA VAL A 663 -16.49 -11.47 -14.69
C VAL A 663 -17.51 -11.70 -15.81
N LEU A 664 -18.78 -11.61 -15.47
CA LEU A 664 -19.89 -11.67 -16.42
C LEU A 664 -20.26 -10.25 -16.87
N ASN A 665 -20.35 -10.02 -18.18
CA ASN A 665 -20.91 -8.80 -18.74
C ASN A 665 -22.39 -9.03 -19.06
N GLY A 666 -23.28 -8.36 -18.34
CA GLY A 666 -24.71 -8.69 -18.27
C GLY A 666 -25.06 -9.48 -17.01
N GLU A 667 -26.36 -9.70 -16.80
CA GLU A 667 -26.90 -10.41 -15.64
C GLU A 667 -26.49 -11.89 -15.64
N ASN A 668 -26.43 -12.52 -16.82
CA ASN A 668 -26.03 -13.92 -17.02
C ASN A 668 -24.84 -14.06 -17.97
N GLY A 669 -24.12 -12.96 -18.25
CA GLY A 669 -23.00 -12.96 -19.19
C GLY A 669 -23.42 -12.87 -20.66
N GLU A 670 -24.64 -12.41 -20.97
CA GLU A 670 -25.16 -12.22 -22.33
C GLU A 670 -24.26 -11.36 -23.24
N ASN A 671 -23.40 -10.50 -22.67
CA ASN A 671 -22.38 -9.73 -23.39
C ASN A 671 -20.97 -10.38 -23.29
N GLY A 672 -20.92 -11.67 -22.99
CA GLY A 672 -19.70 -12.45 -22.79
C GLY A 672 -19.22 -12.48 -21.33
N LYS A 673 -18.22 -13.32 -21.08
CA LYS A 673 -17.54 -13.42 -19.78
C LYS A 673 -16.02 -13.46 -19.93
N ILE A 674 -15.31 -13.01 -18.90
CA ILE A 674 -13.85 -13.11 -18.81
C ILE A 674 -13.50 -13.88 -17.53
N VAL A 675 -12.64 -14.88 -17.64
CA VAL A 675 -12.14 -15.66 -16.50
C VAL A 675 -10.66 -15.32 -16.30
N TYR A 676 -10.32 -14.81 -15.13
CA TYR A 676 -8.97 -14.48 -14.71
C TYR A 676 -8.44 -15.54 -13.76
N ASN A 677 -7.19 -15.96 -13.95
CA ASN A 677 -6.43 -16.79 -13.02
C ASN A 677 -5.21 -16.01 -12.53
N TYR A 678 -5.05 -15.93 -11.22
CA TYR A 678 -3.97 -15.19 -10.56
C TYR A 678 -3.03 -16.12 -9.79
N SER A 679 -1.78 -15.71 -9.63
CA SER A 679 -0.82 -16.40 -8.77
C SER A 679 -1.15 -16.24 -7.28
N PHE A 680 -0.83 -17.29 -6.52
CA PHE A 680 -0.89 -17.28 -5.05
C PHE A 680 0.26 -18.12 -4.49
N PHE A 681 1.02 -17.52 -3.58
CA PHE A 681 2.22 -18.01 -2.93
C PHE A 681 2.02 -17.80 -1.42
N PRO A 682 1.90 -18.89 -0.64
CA PRO A 682 1.78 -18.79 0.80
C PRO A 682 3.13 -18.39 1.44
N PRO A 683 3.10 -17.73 2.60
CA PRO A 683 4.30 -17.38 3.33
C PRO A 683 4.99 -18.63 3.91
N TYR A 684 6.27 -18.49 4.24
CA TYR A 684 7.09 -19.55 4.83
C TYR A 684 7.78 -19.05 6.12
N ASN A 685 8.52 -19.91 6.82
CA ASN A 685 9.16 -19.60 8.12
C ASN A 685 8.14 -19.11 9.19
N ILE A 686 7.08 -19.89 9.38
CA ILE A 686 6.01 -19.59 10.32
C ILE A 686 6.47 -19.98 11.74
N GLN A 687 6.69 -18.99 12.60
CA GLN A 687 7.07 -19.21 14.00
C GLN A 687 5.89 -18.90 14.94
N ASN A 688 5.62 -19.81 15.87
CA ASN A 688 4.51 -19.71 16.84
C ASN A 688 4.98 -19.67 18.31
N SER A 689 6.29 -19.61 18.54
CA SER A 689 6.92 -19.47 19.85
C SER A 689 7.64 -18.13 19.97
N PHE A 690 7.50 -17.49 21.12
CA PHE A 690 8.20 -16.24 21.43
C PHE A 690 9.73 -16.45 21.47
N PRO A 691 10.61 -15.50 21.09
CA PRO A 691 10.29 -14.17 20.57
C PRO A 691 9.71 -14.24 19.15
N LEU A 692 8.61 -13.53 18.90
CA LEU A 692 7.90 -13.61 17.62
C LEU A 692 8.63 -12.79 16.55
N VAL A 693 8.89 -13.38 15.38
CA VAL A 693 9.40 -12.68 14.19
C VAL A 693 8.29 -12.50 13.15
N PRO A 694 8.34 -11.45 12.30
CA PRO A 694 7.48 -11.37 11.13
C PRO A 694 7.66 -12.58 10.23
N THR A 695 6.57 -13.15 9.74
CA THR A 695 6.64 -14.25 8.79
C THR A 695 7.24 -13.79 7.46
N SER A 696 8.07 -14.62 6.86
CA SER A 696 8.69 -14.37 5.57
C SER A 696 7.63 -14.49 4.47
N ASN A 697 7.30 -13.34 3.87
CA ASN A 697 6.17 -13.23 2.95
C ASN A 697 6.62 -12.75 1.56
N GLU A 698 6.41 -13.60 0.57
CA GLU A 698 6.65 -13.34 -0.86
C GLU A 698 5.42 -12.71 -1.54
N ASP A 699 4.72 -11.83 -0.85
CA ASP A 699 3.43 -11.25 -1.29
C ASP A 699 3.50 -10.54 -2.65
N TRP A 700 4.68 -10.10 -3.07
CA TRP A 700 4.90 -9.51 -4.39
C TRP A 700 4.73 -10.52 -5.53
N HIS A 701 4.81 -11.83 -5.27
CA HIS A 701 4.41 -12.90 -6.19
C HIS A 701 2.89 -13.12 -6.27
N ASN A 702 2.10 -12.55 -5.36
CA ASN A 702 0.65 -12.71 -5.32
C ASN A 702 -0.08 -11.77 -6.29
N GLY A 703 -1.13 -12.26 -6.95
CA GLY A 703 -1.99 -11.44 -7.81
C GLY A 703 -1.45 -11.16 -9.21
N LEU A 704 -0.41 -11.86 -9.68
CA LEU A 704 0.07 -11.78 -11.06
C LEU A 704 -0.91 -12.51 -11.97
N LEU A 705 -1.30 -11.89 -13.09
CA LEU A 705 -2.24 -12.48 -14.04
C LEU A 705 -1.56 -13.62 -14.81
N LEU A 706 -1.86 -14.87 -14.47
CA LEU A 706 -1.30 -16.06 -15.12
C LEU A 706 -2.04 -16.43 -16.41
N ASN A 707 -3.36 -16.28 -16.40
CA ASN A 707 -4.20 -16.64 -17.54
C ASN A 707 -5.49 -15.83 -17.56
N GLU A 708 -5.84 -15.31 -18.73
CA GLU A 708 -7.09 -14.61 -19.01
C GLU A 708 -7.81 -15.34 -20.14
N LYS A 709 -9.08 -15.69 -19.96
CA LYS A 709 -9.91 -16.32 -20.99
C LYS A 709 -11.16 -15.51 -21.24
N SER A 710 -11.36 -15.09 -22.49
CA SER A 710 -12.53 -14.31 -22.92
C SER A 710 -13.47 -15.21 -23.70
N TYR A 711 -14.75 -15.17 -23.35
CA TYR A 711 -15.79 -16.00 -23.91
C TYR A 711 -16.92 -15.18 -24.50
N LYS A 712 -17.42 -15.62 -25.66
CA LYS A 712 -18.66 -15.14 -26.26
C LYS A 712 -19.83 -15.97 -25.71
N TYR A 713 -20.93 -15.28 -25.43
CA TYR A 713 -22.20 -15.91 -25.09
C TYR A 713 -22.86 -16.52 -26.32
N ASN A 714 -23.29 -17.79 -26.23
CA ASN A 714 -24.12 -18.43 -27.26
C ASN A 714 -25.58 -18.53 -26.79
N SER A 715 -25.79 -19.11 -25.61
CA SER A 715 -27.09 -19.32 -24.96
C SER A 715 -26.90 -19.47 -23.45
N PRO A 716 -27.97 -19.53 -22.62
CA PRO A 716 -27.80 -19.60 -21.16
C PRO A 716 -26.92 -20.79 -20.74
N ASN A 717 -25.86 -20.52 -19.98
CA ASN A 717 -24.83 -21.49 -19.57
C ASN A 717 -23.96 -22.08 -20.69
N ASP A 718 -24.07 -21.59 -21.93
CA ASP A 718 -23.24 -22.02 -23.07
C ASP A 718 -22.40 -20.86 -23.61
N PHE A 719 -21.08 -21.04 -23.58
CA PHE A 719 -20.09 -20.02 -23.89
C PHE A 719 -18.98 -20.58 -24.78
N SER A 720 -18.66 -19.87 -25.85
CA SER A 720 -17.54 -20.19 -26.73
C SER A 720 -16.30 -19.40 -26.33
N LEU A 721 -15.15 -20.06 -26.13
CA LEU A 721 -13.88 -19.38 -25.93
C LEU A 721 -13.50 -18.62 -27.22
N ILE A 722 -13.23 -17.33 -27.12
CA ILE A 722 -12.84 -16.47 -28.26
C ILE A 722 -11.43 -15.90 -28.12
N GLY A 723 -10.93 -15.76 -26.90
CA GLY A 723 -9.61 -15.19 -26.63
C GLY A 723 -8.96 -15.81 -25.41
N GLN A 724 -7.64 -15.92 -25.44
CA GLN A 724 -6.85 -16.34 -24.28
C GLN A 724 -5.50 -15.64 -24.25
N THR A 725 -5.08 -15.18 -23.08
CA THR A 725 -3.73 -14.66 -22.80
C THR A 725 -3.13 -15.47 -21.66
N ILE A 726 -1.92 -16.00 -21.84
CA ILE A 726 -1.17 -16.74 -20.81
C ILE A 726 0.14 -16.02 -20.57
N ASN A 727 0.45 -15.73 -19.31
CA ASN A 727 1.70 -15.09 -18.92
C ASN A 727 2.54 -16.04 -18.07
N TYR A 728 3.85 -15.99 -18.26
CA TYR A 728 4.84 -16.74 -17.49
C TYR A 728 5.79 -15.76 -16.82
N TYR A 729 5.94 -15.90 -15.50
CA TYR A 729 6.78 -15.04 -14.68
C TYR A 729 7.91 -15.87 -14.07
N SER A 730 9.07 -15.24 -13.87
CA SER A 730 10.16 -15.76 -13.04
C SER A 730 10.70 -14.68 -12.13
N ASP A 731 11.45 -15.10 -11.12
CA ASP A 731 12.24 -14.27 -10.24
C ASP A 731 13.75 -14.52 -10.45
N LYS A 732 14.55 -13.48 -10.19
CA LYS A 732 16.01 -13.54 -10.18
C LYS A 732 16.54 -13.02 -8.86
N LYS A 733 17.64 -13.63 -8.40
CA LYS A 733 18.27 -13.32 -7.12
C LYS A 733 18.85 -11.90 -7.10
N GLU A 734 18.90 -11.34 -5.89
CA GLU A 734 19.50 -10.05 -5.55
C GLU A 734 20.97 -9.92 -6.01
N GLU A 735 21.75 -11.00 -5.85
CA GLU A 735 23.20 -11.02 -6.01
C GLU A 735 23.67 -10.53 -7.40
N ASP A 736 22.95 -10.90 -8.46
CA ASP A 736 23.27 -10.51 -9.85
C ASP A 736 23.29 -8.98 -10.04
N PHE A 737 22.42 -8.25 -9.33
CA PHE A 737 22.33 -6.80 -9.41
C PHE A 737 23.38 -6.11 -8.54
N TRP A 738 23.51 -6.53 -7.27
CA TRP A 738 24.42 -5.90 -6.32
C TRP A 738 25.88 -6.12 -6.70
N ASN A 739 26.23 -7.28 -7.26
CA ASN A 739 27.53 -7.53 -7.87
C ASN A 739 27.91 -6.49 -8.94
N ALA A 740 26.92 -5.85 -9.58
CA ALA A 740 27.13 -4.81 -10.58
C ALA A 740 27.12 -3.37 -10.02
N HIS A 741 26.60 -3.12 -8.81
CA HIS A 741 26.32 -1.76 -8.32
C HIS A 741 27.03 -1.37 -7.03
N TYR A 742 27.45 -2.33 -6.19
CA TYR A 742 27.91 -2.04 -4.83
C TYR A 742 29.20 -2.79 -4.47
N SER A 743 29.83 -2.38 -3.37
CA SER A 743 31.16 -2.84 -2.98
C SER A 743 31.17 -4.28 -2.46
N ALA A 744 32.34 -4.94 -2.52
CA ALA A 744 32.51 -6.32 -2.06
C ALA A 744 32.26 -6.55 -0.54
N GLN A 745 32.05 -5.49 0.25
CA GLN A 745 31.79 -5.59 1.69
C GLN A 745 30.32 -5.87 2.02
N SER A 746 29.35 -5.39 1.21
CA SER A 746 27.92 -5.71 1.40
C SER A 746 27.56 -7.12 0.92
N LEU A 747 28.45 -7.78 0.17
CA LEU A 747 28.28 -9.14 -0.37
C LEU A 747 28.47 -10.28 0.65
N LYS A 748 28.83 -9.97 1.91
CA LYS A 748 29.26 -10.98 2.89
C LYS A 748 28.15 -11.51 3.81
N ALA A 749 26.97 -10.89 3.85
CA ALA A 749 25.88 -11.32 4.71
C ALA A 749 25.14 -12.53 4.11
N ASN A 750 24.72 -13.48 4.95
CA ASN A 750 23.85 -14.58 4.54
C ASN A 750 22.59 -14.02 3.84
N GLU A 751 22.37 -14.40 2.57
CA GLU A 751 21.32 -13.87 1.67
C GLU A 751 19.91 -13.88 2.26
N TYR A 752 19.67 -14.72 3.27
CA TYR A 752 18.35 -14.95 3.86
C TYR A 752 18.17 -14.34 5.25
N LEU A 753 19.27 -14.10 5.98
CA LEU A 753 19.22 -13.59 7.36
C LEU A 753 19.37 -12.08 7.33
N ARG A 754 18.30 -11.38 7.70
CA ARG A 754 18.25 -9.91 7.70
C ARG A 754 18.07 -9.33 9.10
N GLY A 755 17.72 -10.13 10.10
CA GLY A 755 17.65 -9.71 11.48
C GLY A 755 17.46 -10.90 12.45
N TRP A 756 17.56 -10.63 13.75
CA TRP A 756 17.25 -11.59 14.82
C TRP A 756 16.27 -10.99 15.82
N ALA A 757 15.25 -11.76 16.21
CA ALA A 757 14.54 -11.50 17.45
C ALA A 757 15.17 -12.35 18.55
N ILE A 758 15.68 -11.72 19.61
CA ILE A 758 16.43 -12.41 20.68
C ILE A 758 15.74 -12.16 22.01
N ARG A 759 15.67 -13.19 22.86
CA ARG A 759 15.30 -13.03 24.27
C ARG A 759 16.26 -13.77 25.18
N ILE A 760 16.45 -13.24 26.37
CA ILE A 760 17.08 -13.95 27.48
C ILE A 760 16.05 -14.93 28.05
N ILE A 761 16.37 -16.23 28.04
CA ILE A 761 15.63 -17.25 28.80
C ILE A 761 16.08 -17.21 30.27
N TYR A 762 17.38 -17.00 30.50
CA TYR A 762 17.98 -16.97 31.84
C TYR A 762 19.30 -16.18 31.82
N LYS A 763 19.52 -15.29 32.80
CA LYS A 763 20.76 -14.52 33.04
C LYS A 763 21.10 -14.60 34.54
N ASN A 764 22.29 -15.09 34.88
CA ASN A 764 22.77 -15.03 36.27
C ASN A 764 23.23 -13.59 36.58
N PRO A 765 22.90 -13.01 37.75
CA PRO A 765 23.52 -11.75 38.15
C PRO A 765 25.02 -11.98 38.34
N PRO A 766 25.90 -11.13 37.79
CA PRO A 766 27.33 -11.23 38.03
C PRO A 766 27.59 -10.93 39.52
N GLY A 767 27.97 -11.94 40.32
CA GLY A 767 28.54 -11.71 41.66
C GLY A 767 28.14 -12.64 42.80
N THR A 768 27.30 -13.66 42.63
CA THR A 768 27.01 -14.61 43.72
C THR A 768 28.04 -15.74 43.75
N SER A 769 28.99 -15.61 44.68
CA SER A 769 30.00 -16.63 44.97
C SER A 769 29.34 -17.95 45.41
N GLY A 770 29.56 -19.02 44.63
CA GLY A 770 29.32 -20.40 45.06
C GLY A 770 28.37 -21.25 44.21
N LEU A 771 27.68 -20.68 43.22
CA LEU A 771 26.91 -21.44 42.24
C LEU A 771 27.69 -21.53 40.93
N SER A 772 27.84 -22.73 40.38
CA SER A 772 28.46 -23.00 39.07
C SER A 772 27.97 -21.99 38.03
N PHE A 773 28.91 -21.30 37.37
CA PHE A 773 28.64 -20.31 36.32
C PHE A 773 27.96 -20.98 35.12
N THR A 774 26.64 -21.13 35.15
CA THR A 774 25.84 -21.50 33.98
C THR A 774 25.75 -20.30 33.04
N PRO A 775 26.15 -20.42 31.75
CA PRO A 775 26.01 -19.35 30.78
C PRO A 775 24.56 -18.87 30.65
N ALA A 776 24.35 -17.59 30.34
CA ALA A 776 23.02 -17.13 29.97
C ALA A 776 22.50 -17.92 28.76
N THR A 777 21.24 -18.33 28.82
CA THR A 777 20.60 -19.05 27.70
C THR A 777 19.71 -18.07 26.95
N PHE A 778 19.87 -18.03 25.63
CA PHE A 778 19.08 -17.18 24.74
C PHE A 778 18.17 -18.05 23.87
N SER A 779 17.00 -17.51 23.53
CA SER A 779 16.20 -18.00 22.42
C SER A 779 16.25 -16.94 21.33
N PHE A 780 16.46 -17.35 20.09
CA PHE A 780 16.39 -16.45 18.95
C PHE A 780 15.54 -17.06 17.84
N ASN A 781 14.94 -16.20 17.04
CA ASN A 781 14.28 -16.54 15.78
C ASN A 781 14.84 -15.63 14.68
N ASP A 782 14.96 -16.19 13.48
CA ASP A 782 15.54 -15.52 12.32
C ASP A 782 14.48 -14.70 11.57
N TYR A 783 14.83 -13.46 11.23
CA TYR A 783 14.03 -12.57 10.41
C TYR A 783 14.54 -12.59 8.96
N HIS A 784 13.69 -13.02 8.02
CA HIS A 784 14.01 -13.03 6.59
C HIS A 784 13.20 -11.96 5.84
N LEU A 785 13.92 -11.08 5.13
CA LEU A 785 13.37 -10.15 4.15
C LEU A 785 13.96 -10.51 2.79
N GLU A 786 13.14 -11.01 1.87
CA GLU A 786 13.59 -11.37 0.53
C GLU A 786 13.33 -10.25 -0.47
N SER A 787 14.41 -9.83 -1.14
CA SER A 787 14.36 -8.99 -2.32
C SER A 787 14.79 -9.81 -3.54
N LYS A 788 13.88 -9.93 -4.51
CA LYS A 788 14.16 -10.58 -5.80
C LYS A 788 13.53 -9.77 -6.91
N TRP A 789 14.11 -9.86 -8.10
CA TRP A 789 13.57 -9.21 -9.27
C TRP A 789 12.51 -10.08 -9.95
N LEU A 790 11.25 -9.66 -9.84
CA LEU A 790 10.12 -10.27 -10.50
C LEU A 790 9.99 -9.75 -11.95
N ARG A 791 9.88 -10.67 -12.92
CA ARG A 791 9.75 -10.28 -14.34
C ARG A 791 8.81 -11.18 -15.13
N LEU A 792 8.27 -10.63 -16.22
CA LEU A 792 7.46 -11.33 -17.20
C LEU A 792 8.38 -11.93 -18.27
N ASP A 793 8.49 -13.27 -18.34
CA ASP A 793 9.37 -13.94 -19.29
C ASP A 793 8.70 -14.13 -20.65
N SER A 794 7.40 -14.44 -20.68
CA SER A 794 6.67 -14.59 -21.94
C SER A 794 5.18 -14.39 -21.81
N THR A 795 4.57 -14.01 -22.93
CA THR A 795 3.12 -13.90 -23.10
C THR A 795 2.69 -14.66 -24.35
N VAL A 796 1.72 -15.55 -24.21
CA VAL A 796 1.08 -16.25 -25.33
C VAL A 796 -0.35 -15.74 -25.46
N THR A 797 -0.68 -15.14 -26.60
CA THR A 797 -2.06 -14.74 -26.93
C THR A 797 -2.63 -15.69 -27.99
N ARG A 798 -3.91 -16.04 -27.85
CA ARG A 798 -4.67 -16.88 -28.78
C ARG A 798 -6.02 -16.22 -29.06
N GLN A 799 -6.36 -16.12 -30.34
CA GLN A 799 -7.69 -15.73 -30.81
C GLN A 799 -8.33 -16.93 -31.49
N TYR A 800 -9.53 -17.32 -31.06
CA TYR A 800 -10.20 -18.53 -31.52
C TYR A 800 -11.32 -18.18 -32.52
N TYR A 801 -11.40 -18.95 -33.59
CA TYR A 801 -12.42 -18.85 -34.65
C TYR A 801 -13.06 -20.23 -34.85
N GLY A 802 -13.92 -20.65 -33.92
CA GLY A 802 -14.44 -22.02 -33.87
C GLY A 802 -13.39 -22.99 -33.34
N THR A 803 -13.03 -24.01 -34.13
CA THR A 803 -11.96 -24.97 -33.78
C THR A 803 -10.56 -24.47 -34.11
N ASP A 804 -10.45 -23.45 -34.97
CA ASP A 804 -9.18 -22.86 -35.37
C ASP A 804 -8.74 -21.75 -34.42
N SER A 805 -7.45 -21.44 -34.41
CA SER A 805 -6.92 -20.30 -33.64
C SER A 805 -5.71 -19.65 -34.29
N VAL A 806 -5.55 -18.35 -34.04
CA VAL A 806 -4.33 -17.59 -34.32
C VAL A 806 -3.63 -17.34 -33.00
N SER A 807 -2.41 -17.84 -32.86
CA SER A 807 -1.56 -17.63 -31.70
C SER A 807 -0.37 -16.72 -31.99
N THR A 808 -0.03 -15.86 -31.03
CA THR A 808 1.23 -15.12 -31.01
C THR A 808 1.94 -15.39 -29.69
N SER A 809 3.23 -15.77 -29.76
CA SER A 809 4.08 -15.92 -28.58
C SER A 809 5.08 -14.78 -28.54
N GLN A 810 5.15 -14.08 -27.41
CA GLN A 810 6.15 -13.07 -27.13
C GLN A 810 7.09 -13.60 -26.05
N LEU A 811 8.38 -13.66 -26.33
CA LEU A 811 9.44 -13.98 -25.37
C LEU A 811 10.21 -12.70 -25.06
N PHE A 812 10.45 -12.46 -23.78
CA PHE A 812 11.16 -11.30 -23.27
C PHE A 812 12.49 -11.77 -22.67
N GLU A 813 13.58 -11.15 -23.09
CA GLU A 813 14.91 -11.41 -22.53
C GLU A 813 15.44 -10.13 -21.90
N TYR A 814 16.19 -10.33 -20.81
CA TYR A 814 16.76 -9.25 -20.03
C TYR A 814 18.24 -9.54 -19.79
N GLY A 815 19.05 -9.12 -20.76
CA GLY A 815 20.46 -9.48 -20.86
C GLY A 815 21.42 -8.65 -20.00
N ASN A 816 20.92 -7.63 -19.31
CA ASN A 816 21.73 -6.76 -18.47
C ASN A 816 21.08 -6.60 -17.09
N PRO A 817 21.67 -7.16 -16.02
CA PRO A 817 21.10 -7.06 -14.67
C PRO A 817 21.12 -5.64 -14.12
N ALA A 818 21.82 -4.68 -14.74
CA ALA A 818 22.03 -3.37 -14.15
C ALA A 818 20.81 -2.44 -14.13
N HIS A 819 19.88 -2.61 -15.07
CA HIS A 819 18.71 -1.75 -15.19
C HIS A 819 17.37 -2.51 -15.16
N PHE A 820 17.38 -3.84 -15.18
CA PHE A 820 16.17 -4.69 -15.18
C PHE A 820 15.19 -4.43 -16.33
N LEU A 821 15.64 -3.79 -17.42
CA LEU A 821 14.81 -3.52 -18.59
C LEU A 821 14.96 -4.65 -19.60
N LYS A 822 13.89 -4.88 -20.35
CA LYS A 822 13.86 -5.85 -21.44
C LYS A 822 14.87 -5.43 -22.53
N THR A 823 15.91 -6.23 -22.74
CA THR A 823 16.92 -5.97 -23.77
C THR A 823 16.56 -6.63 -25.11
N LYS A 824 15.63 -7.60 -25.12
CA LYS A 824 15.15 -8.22 -26.34
C LYS A 824 13.71 -8.71 -26.22
N GLN A 825 12.96 -8.54 -27.31
CA GLN A 825 11.64 -9.11 -27.49
C GLN A 825 11.64 -9.96 -28.75
N THR A 826 11.23 -11.21 -28.63
CA THR A 826 11.01 -12.11 -29.76
C THR A 826 9.52 -12.36 -29.92
N VAL A 827 8.97 -12.10 -31.10
CA VAL A 827 7.58 -12.39 -31.47
C VAL A 827 7.56 -13.53 -32.48
N LEU A 828 6.92 -14.63 -32.11
CA LEU A 828 6.62 -15.76 -32.99
C LEU A 828 5.13 -15.71 -33.37
N ALA A 829 4.85 -15.41 -34.63
CA ALA A 829 3.50 -15.41 -35.18
C ALA A 829 3.06 -16.83 -35.60
N SER A 830 1.75 -17.02 -35.82
CA SER A 830 1.17 -18.33 -36.20
C SER A 830 1.72 -18.91 -37.51
N ASN A 831 2.17 -18.04 -38.43
CA ASN A 831 2.84 -18.44 -39.66
C ASN A 831 4.31 -18.87 -39.46
N LYS A 832 4.76 -19.03 -38.20
CA LYS A 832 6.12 -19.39 -37.79
C LYS A 832 7.19 -18.34 -38.13
N ILE A 833 6.80 -17.15 -38.58
CA ILE A 833 7.75 -16.05 -38.77
C ILE A 833 8.14 -15.49 -37.40
N LYS A 834 9.47 -15.34 -37.22
CA LYS A 834 10.08 -14.79 -36.02
C LYS A 834 10.56 -13.37 -36.29
N TYR A 835 9.98 -12.41 -35.57
CA TYR A 835 10.50 -11.05 -35.48
C TYR A 835 11.21 -10.91 -34.14
N SER A 836 12.35 -10.22 -34.11
CA SER A 836 12.94 -9.82 -32.82
C SER A 836 13.33 -8.36 -32.83
N THR A 837 13.15 -7.70 -31.70
CA THR A 837 13.60 -6.33 -31.46
C THR A 837 14.55 -6.36 -30.27
N GLU A 838 15.76 -5.85 -30.46
CA GLU A 838 16.77 -5.65 -29.42
C GLU A 838 16.78 -4.19 -29.01
N PHE A 839 16.94 -3.93 -27.71
CA PHE A 839 16.92 -2.60 -27.10
C PHE A 839 18.23 -2.38 -26.35
N LYS A 840 18.79 -1.17 -26.46
CA LYS A 840 19.91 -0.72 -25.62
C LYS A 840 19.58 0.57 -24.89
N TYR A 841 19.96 0.58 -23.62
CA TYR A 841 19.75 1.63 -22.62
C TYR A 841 21.09 2.18 -22.13
N PRO A 842 21.12 3.26 -21.35
CA PRO A 842 22.37 3.94 -21.03
C PRO A 842 23.40 3.08 -20.30
N GLN A 843 22.98 2.04 -19.56
CA GLN A 843 23.89 1.10 -18.89
C GLN A 843 24.36 -0.08 -19.78
N ASP A 844 23.88 -0.19 -21.02
CA ASP A 844 24.34 -1.20 -21.98
C ASP A 844 25.65 -0.82 -22.65
N SER A 845 26.27 -1.81 -23.30
CA SER A 845 27.49 -1.61 -24.08
C SER A 845 27.18 -1.07 -25.48
N PHE A 846 27.84 0.03 -25.85
CA PHE A 846 27.72 0.69 -27.16
C PHE A 846 29.05 0.70 -27.92
N THR A 847 28.95 0.65 -29.24
CA THR A 847 30.09 0.82 -30.16
C THR A 847 29.81 2.01 -31.07
N GLY A 848 30.83 2.88 -31.25
CA GLY A 848 30.75 4.02 -32.16
C GLY A 848 29.97 5.23 -31.62
N LEU A 849 29.89 5.42 -30.30
CA LEU A 849 29.43 6.69 -29.72
C LEU A 849 30.50 7.76 -29.88
N SER A 850 30.09 9.01 -30.14
CA SER A 850 31.00 10.17 -30.07
C SER A 850 31.40 10.43 -28.61
N ALA A 851 32.49 11.17 -28.39
CA ALA A 851 32.91 11.55 -27.03
C ALA A 851 31.81 12.33 -26.28
N THR A 852 31.10 13.22 -26.97
CA THR A 852 29.98 13.99 -26.42
C THR A 852 28.80 13.09 -26.05
N ALA A 853 28.45 12.12 -26.91
CA ALA A 853 27.39 11.16 -26.65
C ALA A 853 27.74 10.22 -25.48
N GLU A 854 29.01 9.86 -25.34
CA GLU A 854 29.49 9.05 -24.21
C GLU A 854 29.42 9.82 -22.89
N THR A 855 29.81 11.10 -22.86
CA THR A 855 29.61 11.96 -21.68
C THR A 855 28.13 12.08 -21.32
N ALA A 856 27.26 12.27 -22.30
CA ALA A 856 25.81 12.35 -22.09
C ALA A 856 25.24 11.03 -21.54
N ARG A 857 25.68 9.88 -22.09
CA ARG A 857 25.31 8.54 -21.58
C ARG A 857 25.71 8.36 -20.13
N GLN A 858 26.95 8.71 -19.77
CA GLN A 858 27.42 8.63 -18.38
C GLN A 858 26.59 9.51 -17.45
N GLN A 859 26.17 10.69 -17.93
CA GLN A 859 25.30 11.57 -17.15
C GLN A 859 23.87 11.01 -17.00
N LEU A 860 23.31 10.36 -18.02
CA LEU A 860 22.01 9.66 -17.90
C LEU A 860 22.09 8.60 -16.79
N VAL A 861 23.16 7.79 -16.76
CA VAL A 861 23.40 6.79 -15.70
C VAL A 861 23.55 7.45 -14.33
N ALA A 862 24.35 8.52 -14.23
CA ALA A 862 24.56 9.25 -12.98
C ALA A 862 23.25 9.82 -12.41
N LYS A 863 22.36 10.32 -13.28
CA LYS A 863 21.03 10.84 -12.93
C LYS A 863 19.95 9.76 -12.76
N ASN A 864 20.29 8.47 -12.87
CA ASN A 864 19.33 7.35 -12.89
C ASN A 864 18.29 7.39 -14.02
N ASN A 865 18.52 8.16 -15.08
CA ASN A 865 17.68 8.14 -16.28
C ASN A 865 18.09 6.97 -17.19
N ILE A 866 17.90 5.75 -16.69
CA ILE A 866 18.35 4.50 -17.31
C ILE A 866 17.31 3.92 -18.28
N THR A 867 16.11 4.49 -18.35
CA THR A 867 15.06 4.08 -19.30
C THR A 867 15.13 4.78 -20.65
N ALA A 868 16.02 5.75 -20.81
CA ALA A 868 16.27 6.45 -22.07
C ALA A 868 16.72 5.46 -23.17
N LEU A 869 15.84 5.16 -24.12
CA LEU A 869 16.14 4.24 -25.21
C LEU A 869 17.16 4.87 -26.17
N MET A 870 18.37 4.29 -26.24
CA MET A 870 19.46 4.80 -27.07
C MET A 870 19.62 4.04 -28.38
N GLU A 871 19.27 2.75 -28.43
CA GLU A 871 19.31 1.96 -29.66
C GLU A 871 18.16 0.95 -29.70
N SER A 872 17.54 0.78 -30.86
CA SER A 872 16.65 -0.33 -31.13
C SER A 872 17.00 -0.97 -32.47
N SER A 873 17.10 -2.30 -32.53
CA SER A 873 17.41 -3.04 -33.74
C SER A 873 16.36 -4.12 -33.98
N ARG A 874 15.74 -4.11 -35.17
CA ARG A 874 14.72 -5.10 -35.55
C ARG A 874 15.28 -6.12 -36.53
N TYR A 875 14.87 -7.37 -36.37
CA TYR A 875 15.32 -8.51 -37.17
C TYR A 875 14.13 -9.36 -37.63
N VAL A 876 14.31 -10.03 -38.78
CA VAL A 876 13.52 -11.19 -39.20
C VAL A 876 14.47 -12.37 -39.31
N GLY A 877 14.25 -13.40 -38.49
CA GLY A 877 15.25 -14.45 -38.30
C GLY A 877 16.57 -13.87 -37.77
N ALA A 878 17.65 -14.06 -38.51
CA ALA A 878 18.97 -13.48 -38.20
C ALA A 878 19.28 -12.19 -38.99
N THR A 879 18.42 -11.82 -39.95
CA THR A 879 18.64 -10.66 -40.81
C THR A 879 18.14 -9.40 -40.14
N LYS A 880 19.01 -8.41 -39.97
CA LYS A 880 18.67 -7.09 -39.46
C LYS A 880 17.90 -6.30 -40.52
N LEU A 881 16.74 -5.76 -40.14
CA LEU A 881 15.89 -4.94 -40.99
C LEU A 881 16.15 -3.46 -40.79
N GLU A 882 16.22 -3.03 -39.54
CA GLU A 882 16.41 -1.63 -39.20
C GLU A 882 17.18 -1.49 -37.89
N GLN A 883 17.90 -0.38 -37.74
CA GLN A 883 18.33 0.14 -36.46
C GLN A 883 17.94 1.60 -36.36
N ILE A 884 17.47 1.99 -35.18
CA ILE A 884 17.29 3.40 -34.81
C ILE A 884 18.21 3.67 -33.62
N ARG A 885 19.01 4.73 -33.70
CA ARG A 885 19.87 5.19 -32.61
C ARG A 885 19.50 6.63 -32.24
N THR A 886 19.33 6.87 -30.95
CA THR A 886 19.16 8.21 -30.38
C THR A 886 20.42 8.56 -29.61
N SER A 887 21.21 9.49 -30.14
CA SER A 887 22.39 10.01 -29.43
C SER A 887 21.99 11.22 -28.59
N TYR A 888 22.47 11.26 -27.35
CA TYR A 888 22.18 12.33 -26.39
C TYR A 888 23.35 13.29 -26.27
N LYS A 889 23.07 14.51 -25.79
CA LYS A 889 24.05 15.53 -25.47
C LYS A 889 23.69 16.28 -24.20
N VAL A 890 24.72 16.74 -23.50
CA VAL A 890 24.59 17.69 -22.40
C VAL A 890 24.50 19.10 -22.98
N PHE A 891 23.29 19.67 -22.99
CA PHE A 891 23.02 21.05 -23.37
C PHE A 891 23.26 22.00 -22.18
N SER A 892 22.98 23.30 -22.40
CA SER A 892 23.04 24.33 -21.35
C SER A 892 22.25 23.92 -20.10
N SER A 893 22.63 24.46 -18.93
CA SER A 893 22.00 24.13 -17.63
C SER A 893 22.06 22.65 -17.23
N ASN A 894 23.05 21.91 -17.75
CA ASN A 894 23.28 20.49 -17.42
C ASN A 894 22.12 19.55 -17.82
N LEU A 895 21.37 19.93 -18.87
CA LEU A 895 20.26 19.15 -19.43
C LEU A 895 20.79 18.08 -20.39
N CYS A 896 20.56 16.80 -20.08
CA CYS A 896 20.93 15.71 -20.96
C CYS A 896 19.72 15.30 -21.82
N LEU A 897 19.71 15.71 -23.08
CA LEU A 897 18.57 15.58 -24.01
C LEU A 897 19.02 14.99 -25.36
N PRO A 898 18.10 14.47 -26.19
CA PRO A 898 18.44 13.99 -27.52
C PRO A 898 19.15 15.05 -28.37
N GLU A 899 20.20 14.66 -29.09
CA GLU A 899 20.90 15.52 -30.07
C GLU A 899 20.60 15.06 -31.49
N THR A 900 20.59 13.75 -31.74
CA THR A 900 20.33 13.19 -33.07
C THR A 900 19.54 11.90 -33.01
N ILE A 901 18.75 11.67 -34.07
CA ILE A 901 18.19 10.35 -34.40
C ILE A 901 18.86 9.89 -35.70
N GLU A 902 19.47 8.73 -35.63
CA GLU A 902 20.13 8.03 -36.73
C GLU A 902 19.34 6.78 -37.07
N ALA A 903 19.23 6.47 -38.36
CA ALA A 903 18.54 5.28 -38.83
C ALA A 903 19.45 4.47 -39.76
N GLN A 904 19.28 3.16 -39.73
CA GLN A 904 19.94 2.20 -40.63
C GLN A 904 18.85 1.32 -41.23
N SER A 905 18.89 1.11 -42.55
CA SER A 905 18.06 0.09 -43.21
C SER A 905 18.94 -1.05 -43.71
N GLY A 906 18.61 -2.29 -43.32
CA GLY A 906 19.38 -3.48 -43.66
C GLY A 906 20.83 -3.37 -43.19
N SER A 907 21.77 -3.43 -44.14
CA SER A 907 23.22 -3.35 -43.93
C SER A 907 23.84 -2.01 -44.32
N ALA A 908 23.03 -0.95 -44.54
CA ALA A 908 23.54 0.39 -44.83
C ALA A 908 24.34 0.97 -43.65
N GLU A 909 25.04 2.08 -43.82
CA GLU A 909 25.59 2.84 -42.69
C GLU A 909 24.47 3.56 -41.93
N LEU A 910 24.71 3.89 -40.65
CA LEU A 910 23.79 4.75 -39.90
C LEU A 910 23.80 6.15 -40.51
N GLU A 911 22.64 6.63 -40.92
CA GLU A 911 22.46 7.97 -41.45
C GLU A 911 21.71 8.83 -40.43
N LYS A 912 22.18 10.07 -40.24
CA LYS A 912 21.41 11.04 -39.45
C LYS A 912 20.11 11.34 -40.18
N ARG A 913 19.01 11.37 -39.42
CA ARG A 913 17.67 11.69 -39.91
C ARG A 913 17.14 12.97 -39.30
N VAL A 914 17.37 13.16 -38.00
CA VAL A 914 16.95 14.36 -37.25
C VAL A 914 18.11 14.84 -36.40
N GLN A 915 18.29 16.15 -36.34
CA GLN A 915 19.19 16.84 -35.43
C GLN A 915 18.42 17.84 -34.59
N PHE A 916 18.50 17.70 -33.27
CA PHE A 916 17.96 18.65 -32.29
C PHE A 916 19.06 19.62 -31.92
N ASN A 917 18.96 20.84 -32.45
CA ASN A 917 20.05 21.81 -32.41
C ASN A 917 20.15 22.48 -31.05
N ASN A 918 19.02 22.96 -30.49
CA ASN A 918 18.97 23.75 -29.27
C ASN A 918 17.69 23.49 -28.46
N TYR A 919 17.83 23.64 -27.14
CA TYR A 919 16.74 23.62 -26.16
C TYR A 919 16.80 24.86 -25.28
N ASN A 920 15.66 25.28 -24.71
CA ASN A 920 15.64 26.26 -23.64
C ASN A 920 16.06 25.63 -22.29
N THR A 921 16.15 26.44 -21.24
CA THR A 921 16.54 26.00 -19.89
C THR A 921 15.54 25.04 -19.21
N TYR A 922 14.36 24.88 -19.78
CA TYR A 922 13.31 23.97 -19.33
C TYR A 922 13.19 22.72 -20.22
N GLY A 923 14.13 22.51 -21.15
CA GLY A 923 14.16 21.37 -22.05
C GLY A 923 13.11 21.38 -23.16
N ASN A 924 12.53 22.54 -23.51
CA ASN A 924 11.70 22.68 -24.71
C ASN A 924 12.59 22.87 -25.93
N LEU A 925 12.25 22.20 -27.02
CA LEU A 925 12.99 22.29 -28.27
C LEU A 925 12.84 23.69 -28.88
N LEU A 926 13.96 24.36 -29.16
CA LEU A 926 13.99 25.66 -29.84
C LEU A 926 14.26 25.51 -31.32
N ASN A 927 15.04 24.50 -31.72
CA ASN A 927 15.46 24.33 -33.10
C ASN A 927 15.78 22.86 -33.42
N GLN A 928 15.28 22.37 -34.54
CA GLN A 928 15.70 21.10 -35.14
C GLN A 928 15.93 21.21 -36.65
N SER A 929 16.58 20.22 -37.24
CA SER A 929 16.72 20.10 -38.69
C SER A 929 16.76 18.64 -39.12
N LEU A 930 16.31 18.37 -40.34
CA LEU A 930 16.68 17.13 -41.03
C LEU A 930 18.15 17.21 -41.47
N THR A 931 18.80 16.07 -41.67
CA THR A 931 20.17 16.04 -42.18
C THR A 931 20.22 16.69 -43.57
N ASP A 932 21.08 17.71 -43.71
CA ASP A 932 21.19 18.59 -44.88
C ASP A 932 19.89 19.32 -45.28
N GLY A 933 18.91 19.35 -44.37
CA GLY A 933 17.59 19.95 -44.59
C GLY A 933 17.41 21.31 -43.93
N ALA A 934 16.28 21.93 -44.25
CA ALA A 934 15.85 23.19 -43.65
C ALA A 934 15.67 23.07 -42.13
N LYS A 935 16.03 24.14 -41.41
CA LYS A 935 15.79 24.25 -39.95
C LYS A 935 14.31 24.47 -39.67
N ILE A 936 13.85 23.97 -38.53
CA ILE A 936 12.54 24.25 -37.95
C ILE A 936 12.79 24.86 -36.59
N GLY A 937 12.44 26.13 -36.44
CA GLY A 937 12.54 26.86 -35.19
C GLY A 937 11.19 26.95 -34.48
N TYR A 938 11.25 27.05 -33.15
CA TYR A 938 10.09 27.05 -32.27
C TYR A 938 10.16 28.24 -31.29
N GLN A 939 9.05 28.96 -31.15
CA GLN A 939 8.85 29.99 -30.14
C GLN A 939 7.84 29.49 -29.12
N TRP A 940 8.23 29.49 -27.85
CA TRP A 940 7.40 29.10 -26.72
C TRP A 940 6.89 30.33 -25.98
N SER A 941 5.82 30.15 -25.20
CA SER A 941 5.31 31.20 -24.30
C SER A 941 6.37 31.63 -23.30
N ALA A 942 6.23 32.83 -22.73
CA ALA A 942 7.14 33.32 -21.68
C ALA A 942 7.17 32.39 -20.47
N ALA A 943 6.05 31.71 -20.19
CA ALA A 943 5.95 30.65 -19.17
C ALA A 943 6.55 29.28 -19.60
N ASN A 944 7.02 29.15 -20.84
CA ASN A 944 7.61 27.93 -21.42
C ASN A 944 6.69 26.70 -21.41
N GLN A 945 5.37 26.90 -21.48
CA GLN A 945 4.38 25.80 -21.44
C GLN A 945 3.75 25.50 -22.80
N SER A 946 3.60 26.51 -23.64
CA SER A 946 2.79 26.41 -24.86
C SER A 946 3.62 26.84 -26.06
N LEU A 947 3.54 26.08 -27.15
CA LEU A 947 4.22 26.41 -28.39
C LEU A 947 3.43 27.50 -29.09
N LEU A 948 3.95 28.72 -29.16
CA LEU A 948 3.27 29.87 -29.78
C LEU A 948 3.46 29.92 -31.29
N ALA A 949 4.64 29.51 -31.79
CA ALA A 949 4.89 29.46 -33.22
C ALA A 949 5.93 28.41 -33.58
N GLU A 950 5.75 27.79 -34.76
CA GLU A 950 6.78 27.02 -35.43
C GLU A 950 7.08 27.65 -36.80
N CYS A 951 8.35 27.69 -37.19
CA CYS A 951 8.77 28.25 -38.47
C CYS A 951 9.71 27.28 -39.20
N LYS A 952 9.24 26.72 -40.31
CA LYS A 952 10.02 25.85 -41.19
C LYS A 952 10.88 26.68 -42.13
N ASN A 953 12.11 26.24 -42.36
CA ASN A 953 13.18 26.97 -43.03
C ASN A 953 13.64 28.25 -42.29
N ALA A 954 13.56 28.26 -40.96
CA ALA A 954 14.09 29.32 -40.12
C ALA A 954 14.54 28.76 -38.76
N ALA A 955 15.61 29.30 -38.18
CA ALA A 955 16.04 29.06 -36.81
C ALA A 955 15.20 29.87 -35.80
N GLU A 956 15.31 29.54 -34.51
CA GLU A 956 14.59 30.16 -33.40
C GLU A 956 14.79 31.68 -33.27
N ASN A 957 15.91 32.21 -33.75
CA ASN A 957 16.22 33.64 -33.74
C ASN A 957 15.95 34.34 -35.08
N GLU A 958 15.49 33.60 -36.09
CA GLU A 958 15.15 34.10 -37.43
C GLU A 958 13.68 34.45 -37.59
N PHE A 959 12.89 34.40 -36.53
CA PHE A 959 11.49 34.83 -36.62
C PHE A 959 11.00 35.41 -35.31
N TYR A 960 9.84 36.05 -35.39
CA TYR A 960 9.14 36.66 -34.26
C TYR A 960 7.64 36.49 -34.43
N PHE A 961 6.96 36.13 -33.35
CA PHE A 961 5.51 36.09 -33.26
C PHE A 961 5.01 36.83 -32.02
N GLU A 962 3.94 37.61 -32.18
CA GLU A 962 3.24 38.31 -31.11
C GLU A 962 1.73 38.17 -31.28
N SER A 963 1.10 37.48 -30.33
CA SER A 963 -0.36 37.31 -30.25
C SER A 963 -1.00 38.19 -29.18
N PHE A 964 -0.22 38.98 -28.44
CA PHE A 964 -0.67 39.83 -27.33
C PHE A 964 -1.27 39.11 -26.12
N GLU A 965 -1.39 37.77 -26.15
CA GLU A 965 -1.97 36.98 -25.07
C GLU A 965 -1.21 37.13 -23.74
N GLU A 966 0.11 37.26 -23.82
CA GLU A 966 1.00 37.44 -22.67
C GLU A 966 1.22 38.91 -22.29
N ASP A 967 0.65 39.85 -23.06
CA ASP A 967 0.76 41.27 -22.78
C ASP A 967 -0.34 41.74 -21.82
N ALA A 968 0.05 42.29 -20.67
CA ALA A 968 -0.88 42.79 -19.66
C ALA A 968 -1.59 44.09 -20.07
N ALA A 969 -0.99 44.86 -20.99
CA ALA A 969 -1.52 46.13 -21.49
C ALA A 969 -2.27 45.98 -22.83
N ALA A 970 -2.43 44.76 -23.33
CA ALA A 970 -3.22 44.49 -24.53
C ALA A 970 -4.73 44.58 -24.26
N SER A 971 -5.48 44.91 -25.31
CA SER A 971 -6.94 45.08 -25.27
C SER A 971 -7.62 43.72 -25.33
N ILE A 972 -8.66 43.52 -24.51
CA ILE A 972 -9.55 42.33 -24.55
C ILE A 972 -10.76 42.52 -25.46
N VAL A 973 -10.81 43.61 -26.22
CA VAL A 973 -11.94 43.98 -27.08
C VAL A 973 -11.54 43.74 -28.53
N LYS A 974 -12.37 42.98 -29.26
CA LYS A 974 -12.21 42.66 -30.68
C LYS A 974 -10.79 42.14 -30.97
N PHE A 975 -10.58 40.84 -30.73
CA PHE A 975 -9.36 40.08 -31.04
C PHE A 975 -9.62 39.13 -32.22
N HIS A 976 -8.56 38.72 -32.93
CA HIS A 976 -8.63 37.78 -34.04
C HIS A 976 -8.49 36.36 -33.52
N THR A 977 -7.44 36.10 -32.74
CA THR A 977 -7.21 34.84 -32.04
C THR A 977 -7.12 35.06 -30.54
N GLY A 978 -7.05 33.96 -29.77
CA GLY A 978 -6.95 34.04 -28.31
C GLY A 978 -8.04 34.89 -27.67
N LYS A 979 -7.65 35.88 -26.87
CA LYS A 979 -8.51 36.80 -26.10
C LYS A 979 -8.03 38.24 -26.09
N LYS A 980 -6.87 38.54 -26.70
CA LYS A 980 -6.26 39.87 -26.63
C LYS A 980 -5.76 40.32 -28.00
N CYS A 981 -5.70 41.62 -28.20
CA CYS A 981 -5.08 42.25 -29.36
C CYS A 981 -4.42 43.58 -28.98
N ASN A 982 -3.69 44.19 -29.90
CA ASN A 982 -3.23 45.56 -29.75
C ASN A 982 -4.30 46.56 -30.19
N TYR A 983 -4.75 47.42 -29.26
CA TYR A 983 -5.64 48.56 -29.53
C TYR A 983 -5.45 49.67 -28.49
N ASN A 984 -5.72 50.92 -28.86
CA ASN A 984 -5.61 52.13 -28.00
C ASN A 984 -4.21 52.40 -27.43
N ARG A 985 -3.17 51.87 -28.08
CA ARG A 985 -1.77 52.11 -27.75
C ARG A 985 -0.91 51.99 -28.99
N ASN A 986 0.25 52.64 -28.96
CA ASN A 986 1.26 52.43 -29.98
C ASN A 986 2.02 51.14 -29.67
N PHE A 987 2.24 50.30 -30.69
CA PHE A 987 3.06 49.10 -30.59
C PHE A 987 4.07 49.10 -31.73
N THR A 988 5.33 48.81 -31.43
CA THR A 988 6.40 48.80 -32.43
C THR A 988 7.13 47.47 -32.41
N VAL A 989 7.08 46.77 -33.54
CA VAL A 989 7.84 45.54 -33.76
C VAL A 989 9.30 45.92 -33.96
N SER A 990 10.12 45.61 -32.96
CA SER A 990 11.56 45.94 -32.92
C SER A 990 12.46 44.72 -33.19
N PHE A 991 11.97 43.75 -33.96
CA PHE A 991 12.72 42.55 -34.32
C PHE A 991 13.94 42.90 -35.19
N THR A 992 15.14 42.56 -34.71
CA THR A 992 16.37 42.78 -35.47
C THR A 992 16.63 41.57 -36.36
N LYS A 993 16.68 41.77 -37.68
CA LYS A 993 17.00 40.70 -38.64
C LYS A 993 18.37 40.10 -38.33
N PRO A 994 18.49 38.79 -38.03
CA PRO A 994 19.76 38.17 -37.66
C PRO A 994 20.68 37.88 -38.87
N ASN A 995 20.18 38.02 -40.10
CA ASN A 995 20.94 37.72 -41.32
C ASN A 995 20.45 38.55 -42.51
N THR A 996 21.06 38.30 -43.68
CA THR A 996 20.83 39.03 -44.93
C THR A 996 19.65 38.52 -45.75
N ARG A 997 18.86 37.55 -45.27
CA ARG A 997 17.65 37.07 -45.96
C ARG A 997 16.64 38.22 -46.06
N SER A 998 15.75 38.13 -47.04
CA SER A 998 14.56 38.99 -47.10
C SER A 998 13.54 38.51 -46.10
N TYR A 999 12.91 39.42 -45.36
CA TYR A 999 11.90 39.09 -44.36
C TYR A 999 10.56 39.70 -44.77
N LEU A 1000 9.49 39.00 -44.42
CA LEU A 1000 8.12 39.50 -44.46
C LEU A 1000 7.65 39.80 -43.04
N ILE A 1001 6.73 40.75 -42.94
CA ILE A 1001 5.88 40.93 -41.77
C ILE A 1001 4.43 40.73 -42.20
N SER A 1002 3.70 39.89 -41.47
CA SER A 1002 2.25 39.74 -41.61
C SER A 1002 1.54 39.96 -40.29
N TRP A 1003 0.27 40.38 -40.35
CA TRP A 1003 -0.60 40.61 -39.19
C TRP A 1003 -2.07 40.56 -39.62
N PHE A 1004 -2.97 40.47 -38.66
CA PHE A 1004 -4.39 40.70 -38.88
C PHE A 1004 -4.77 42.10 -38.40
N GLU A 1005 -5.56 42.80 -39.20
CA GLU A 1005 -6.09 44.13 -38.87
C GLU A 1005 -7.61 44.16 -39.05
N PHE A 1006 -8.32 44.70 -38.06
CA PHE A 1006 -9.78 44.82 -38.14
C PHE A 1006 -10.15 46.07 -38.96
N ASP A 1007 -10.85 45.88 -40.08
CA ASP A 1007 -11.21 46.98 -41.00
C ASP A 1007 -12.49 47.75 -40.60
N GLY A 1008 -13.08 47.39 -39.47
CA GLY A 1008 -14.38 47.89 -39.01
C GLY A 1008 -15.51 46.87 -39.14
N SER A 1009 -15.34 45.86 -40.00
CA SER A 1009 -16.31 44.79 -40.23
C SER A 1009 -15.75 43.39 -39.98
N LYS A 1010 -14.52 43.13 -40.40
CA LYS A 1010 -13.87 41.81 -40.30
C LYS A 1010 -12.36 41.95 -40.10
N TRP A 1011 -11.75 40.84 -39.69
CA TRP A 1011 -10.31 40.70 -39.66
C TRP A 1011 -9.77 40.45 -41.07
N VAL A 1012 -8.75 41.21 -41.44
CA VAL A 1012 -8.12 41.13 -42.77
C VAL A 1012 -6.65 40.81 -42.58
N TYR A 1013 -6.19 39.73 -43.21
CA TYR A 1013 -4.78 39.38 -43.29
C TYR A 1013 -4.01 40.43 -44.11
N LYS A 1014 -2.91 40.93 -43.57
CA LYS A 1014 -2.00 41.89 -44.20
C LYS A 1014 -0.60 41.32 -44.22
N GLU A 1015 0.16 41.65 -45.27
CA GLU A 1015 1.54 41.23 -45.45
C GLU A 1015 2.33 42.29 -46.24
N GLU A 1016 3.57 42.55 -45.83
CA GLU A 1016 4.52 43.42 -46.55
C GLU A 1016 5.97 43.00 -46.29
N THR A 1017 6.92 43.57 -47.05
CA THR A 1017 8.34 43.39 -46.80
C THR A 1017 8.77 44.04 -45.48
N TYR A 1018 9.43 43.29 -44.60
CA TYR A 1018 9.91 43.80 -43.32
C TYR A 1018 11.26 44.53 -43.47
N THR A 1019 11.26 45.82 -43.16
CA THR A 1019 12.42 46.72 -43.31
C THR A 1019 13.25 46.88 -42.02
N GLY A 1020 12.88 46.22 -40.93
CA GLY A 1020 13.59 46.27 -39.64
C GLY A 1020 12.85 47.02 -38.52
N SER A 1021 11.70 47.64 -38.83
CA SER A 1021 10.77 48.16 -37.82
C SER A 1021 9.39 48.34 -38.44
N LYS A 1022 8.33 48.07 -37.66
CA LYS A 1022 6.94 48.37 -38.03
C LYS A 1022 6.21 48.93 -36.82
N ALA A 1023 5.62 50.12 -36.97
CA ALA A 1023 4.80 50.75 -35.94
C ALA A 1023 3.30 50.59 -36.26
N PHE A 1024 2.53 50.28 -35.23
CA PHE A 1024 1.07 50.23 -35.23
C PHE A 1024 0.55 51.33 -34.29
N THR A 1025 -0.49 52.04 -34.72
CA THR A 1025 -1.00 53.24 -34.04
C THR A 1025 -2.15 52.92 -33.10
N THR A 1026 -2.50 53.87 -32.23
CA THR A 1026 -3.57 53.72 -31.23
C THR A 1026 -4.96 53.41 -31.82
N THR A 1027 -5.22 53.75 -33.09
CA THR A 1027 -6.53 53.59 -33.71
C THR A 1027 -6.74 52.23 -34.40
N GLN A 1028 -5.70 51.40 -34.48
CA GLN A 1028 -5.75 50.13 -35.20
C GLN A 1028 -5.95 48.97 -34.23
N TYR A 1029 -6.86 48.06 -34.55
CA TYR A 1029 -6.93 46.75 -33.91
C TYR A 1029 -6.00 45.82 -34.69
N VAL A 1030 -4.93 45.38 -34.05
CA VAL A 1030 -3.88 44.57 -34.68
C VAL A 1030 -3.66 43.32 -33.84
N ASP A 1031 -3.54 42.19 -34.52
CA ASP A 1031 -3.35 40.89 -33.89
C ASP A 1031 -2.45 39.98 -34.73
N ASP A 1032 -1.95 38.91 -34.12
CA ASP A 1032 -1.16 37.85 -34.76
C ASP A 1032 -0.01 38.37 -35.64
N ILE A 1033 0.86 39.19 -35.08
CA ILE A 1033 1.99 39.76 -35.81
C ILE A 1033 3.07 38.68 -35.99
N ARG A 1034 3.47 38.44 -37.22
CA ARG A 1034 4.47 37.44 -37.62
C ARG A 1034 5.57 38.09 -38.44
N VAL A 1035 6.82 37.91 -38.06
CA VAL A 1035 7.99 38.31 -38.86
C VAL A 1035 8.84 37.08 -39.12
N TYR A 1036 9.12 36.77 -40.39
CA TYR A 1036 9.89 35.58 -40.78
C TYR A 1036 10.54 35.76 -42.16
N PRO A 1037 11.54 34.94 -42.54
CA PRO A 1037 12.16 35.00 -43.85
C PRO A 1037 11.16 34.68 -44.97
N PHE A 1038 11.30 35.33 -46.13
CA PHE A 1038 10.40 35.18 -47.26
C PHE A 1038 10.26 33.73 -47.76
N ASP A 1039 11.34 32.95 -47.65
CA ASP A 1039 11.42 31.54 -48.04
C ASP A 1039 11.09 30.58 -46.88
N ALA A 1040 10.57 31.07 -45.76
CA ALA A 1040 10.15 30.30 -44.60
C ALA A 1040 8.62 30.15 -44.51
N GLN A 1041 8.18 29.18 -43.71
CA GLN A 1041 6.78 28.85 -43.49
C GLN A 1041 6.47 28.87 -41.99
N MET A 1042 5.75 29.89 -41.54
CA MET A 1042 5.35 30.03 -40.13
C MET A 1042 3.93 29.53 -39.90
N THR A 1043 3.73 28.78 -38.82
CA THR A 1043 2.42 28.46 -38.23
C THR A 1043 2.41 28.97 -36.79
N SER A 1044 1.32 29.60 -36.37
CA SER A 1044 1.18 30.17 -35.03
C SER A 1044 -0.04 29.63 -34.30
N TYR A 1045 -0.02 29.72 -32.97
CA TYR A 1045 -1.00 29.09 -32.09
C TYR A 1045 -1.30 30.00 -30.89
N THR A 1046 -2.56 29.99 -30.46
CA THR A 1046 -2.99 30.58 -29.18
C THR A 1046 -3.57 29.49 -28.27
N TYR A 1047 -3.52 29.71 -26.96
CA TYR A 1047 -3.98 28.73 -25.96
C TYR A 1047 -4.78 29.41 -24.87
N ASP A 1048 -5.75 28.67 -24.33
CA ASP A 1048 -6.34 28.96 -23.04
C ASP A 1048 -5.61 28.16 -21.96
N PRO A 1049 -5.07 28.82 -20.92
CA PRO A 1049 -4.36 28.13 -19.86
C PRO A 1049 -5.18 27.02 -19.22
N LEU A 1050 -4.57 25.83 -19.07
CA LEU A 1050 -5.16 24.60 -18.52
C LEU A 1050 -6.31 23.99 -19.34
N VAL A 1051 -6.73 24.61 -20.45
CA VAL A 1051 -7.78 24.09 -21.33
C VAL A 1051 -7.15 23.44 -22.56
N GLY A 1052 -6.39 24.22 -23.34
CA GLY A 1052 -5.78 23.74 -24.57
C GLY A 1052 -5.62 24.84 -25.62
N MET A 1053 -5.22 24.43 -26.83
CA MET A 1053 -5.09 25.33 -27.97
C MET A 1053 -6.46 25.92 -28.33
N THR A 1054 -6.54 27.23 -28.53
CA THR A 1054 -7.77 27.96 -28.92
C THR A 1054 -7.78 28.32 -30.40
N SER A 1055 -6.61 28.50 -31.01
CA SER A 1055 -6.49 28.73 -32.45
C SER A 1055 -5.17 28.20 -33.01
N ALA A 1056 -5.17 27.92 -34.31
CA ALA A 1056 -3.98 27.66 -35.10
C ALA A 1056 -4.09 28.40 -36.44
N THR A 1057 -3.11 29.26 -36.74
CA THR A 1057 -3.04 30.01 -38.00
C THR A 1057 -1.93 29.45 -38.86
N ASP A 1058 -2.31 28.95 -40.04
CA ASP A 1058 -1.40 28.26 -40.96
C ASP A 1058 -0.50 29.22 -41.77
N VAL A 1059 0.32 28.61 -42.64
CA VAL A 1059 1.27 29.31 -43.52
C VAL A 1059 0.62 30.25 -44.54
N LYS A 1060 -0.70 30.10 -44.80
CA LYS A 1060 -1.47 30.95 -45.71
C LYS A 1060 -2.27 32.02 -44.97
N GLY A 1061 -2.16 32.09 -43.64
CA GLY A 1061 -2.98 32.98 -42.82
C GLY A 1061 -4.42 32.50 -42.69
N GLN A 1062 -4.68 31.19 -42.82
CA GLN A 1062 -5.99 30.61 -42.52
C GLN A 1062 -6.00 30.13 -41.07
N THR A 1063 -7.00 30.58 -40.31
CA THR A 1063 -7.10 30.28 -38.88
C THR A 1063 -8.19 29.24 -38.63
N ALA A 1064 -7.81 28.19 -37.90
CA ALA A 1064 -8.73 27.24 -37.32
C ALA A 1064 -8.92 27.53 -35.83
N PHE A 1065 -10.16 27.55 -35.36
CA PHE A 1065 -10.54 27.77 -33.97
C PHE A 1065 -10.95 26.46 -33.30
N TYR A 1066 -10.53 26.29 -32.04
CA TYR A 1066 -10.75 25.07 -31.26
C TYR A 1066 -11.66 25.39 -30.08
N GLU A 1067 -12.84 24.78 -30.07
CA GLU A 1067 -13.85 24.96 -29.03
C GLU A 1067 -13.96 23.69 -28.19
N TYR A 1068 -14.05 23.87 -26.86
CA TYR A 1068 -14.13 22.77 -25.90
C TYR A 1068 -15.53 22.70 -25.28
N ASP A 1069 -15.95 21.51 -24.87
CA ASP A 1069 -17.18 21.31 -24.11
C ASP A 1069 -17.02 21.71 -22.63
N GLU A 1070 -18.11 21.63 -21.86
CA GLU A 1070 -18.12 21.96 -20.43
C GLU A 1070 -17.17 21.07 -19.59
N PHE A 1071 -16.70 19.96 -20.14
CA PHE A 1071 -15.73 19.04 -19.52
C PHE A 1071 -14.29 19.29 -19.98
N GLY A 1072 -14.03 20.37 -20.72
CA GLY A 1072 -12.68 20.71 -21.22
C GLY A 1072 -12.21 19.79 -22.35
N ARG A 1073 -13.10 19.07 -23.04
CA ARG A 1073 -12.75 18.19 -24.16
C ARG A 1073 -13.00 18.89 -25.48
N LEU A 1074 -12.12 18.71 -26.46
CA LEU A 1074 -12.23 19.37 -27.77
C LEU A 1074 -13.55 18.98 -28.46
N LYS A 1075 -14.47 19.92 -28.65
CA LYS A 1075 -15.79 19.69 -29.23
C LYS A 1075 -15.79 19.98 -30.73
N TYR A 1076 -15.36 21.19 -31.12
CA TYR A 1076 -15.35 21.62 -32.51
C TYR A 1076 -13.99 22.15 -32.93
N ILE A 1077 -13.64 21.89 -34.18
CA ILE A 1077 -12.65 22.68 -34.91
C ILE A 1077 -13.41 23.44 -35.98
N LYS A 1078 -13.26 24.77 -36.01
CA LYS A 1078 -13.98 25.68 -36.90
C LYS A 1078 -13.01 26.45 -37.78
N ASP A 1079 -13.46 26.91 -38.94
CA ASP A 1079 -12.73 27.89 -39.75
C ASP A 1079 -12.99 29.34 -39.29
N ALA A 1080 -12.41 30.31 -40.00
CA ALA A 1080 -12.52 31.72 -39.69
C ALA A 1080 -13.94 32.31 -39.88
N ASP A 1081 -14.80 31.67 -40.68
CA ASP A 1081 -16.19 32.07 -40.86
C ASP A 1081 -17.12 31.39 -39.83
N GLY A 1082 -16.56 30.54 -38.96
CA GLY A 1082 -17.27 29.82 -37.91
C GLY A 1082 -17.90 28.51 -38.36
N PHE A 1083 -17.62 28.03 -39.58
CA PHE A 1083 -18.09 26.73 -40.04
C PHE A 1083 -17.31 25.61 -39.38
N ILE A 1084 -18.00 24.53 -39.02
CA ILE A 1084 -17.40 23.38 -38.37
C ILE A 1084 -16.61 22.58 -39.42
N LEU A 1085 -15.28 22.57 -39.28
CA LEU A 1085 -14.38 21.71 -40.04
C LEU A 1085 -14.38 20.29 -39.50
N LYS A 1086 -14.48 20.14 -38.18
CA LYS A 1086 -14.51 18.84 -37.51
C LYS A 1086 -15.34 18.89 -36.24
N ASP A 1087 -16.22 17.91 -36.09
CA ASP A 1087 -17.00 17.64 -34.89
C ASP A 1087 -16.44 16.41 -34.18
N HIS A 1088 -16.23 16.53 -32.87
CA HIS A 1088 -15.78 15.43 -32.01
C HIS A 1088 -16.90 15.03 -31.06
N THR A 1089 -17.45 13.85 -31.31
CA THR A 1089 -18.42 13.22 -30.42
C THR A 1089 -17.71 12.23 -29.51
N TYR A 1090 -17.72 12.51 -28.21
CA TYR A 1090 -17.15 11.63 -27.21
C TYR A 1090 -18.16 10.56 -26.81
N ASN A 1091 -17.97 9.36 -27.35
CA ASN A 1091 -18.62 8.18 -26.81
C ASN A 1091 -17.74 7.64 -25.69
N TYR A 1092 -18.31 7.47 -24.51
CA TYR A 1092 -17.58 6.80 -23.43
C TYR A 1092 -17.25 5.38 -23.90
N LYS A 1093 -15.96 5.04 -23.86
CA LYS A 1093 -15.52 3.66 -24.06
C LYS A 1093 -16.08 2.87 -22.90
N GLN A 1094 -17.11 2.08 -23.21
CA GLN A 1094 -17.86 1.26 -22.27
C GLN A 1094 -16.98 0.24 -21.57
#